data_AF-I3DIJ2-F1
#
_entry.id   AF-I3DIJ2-F1
#
_cell.length_a   1.000
_cell.length_b   1.000
_cell.length_c   1.000
_cell.angle_alpha   90.00
_cell.angle_beta   90.00
_cell.angle_gamma   90.00
#
_symmetry.space_group_name_H-M   'P 1'
#
loop_
_entity.id
_entity.type
_entity.pdbx_description
1 polymer ?
#
loop_
_entity_poly.entity_id
_entity_poly.type
_entity_poly.pdbx_seq_one_letter_code
_entity_poly.pdbx_strand_id
1 'polypeptide(L)'
;MKLQFETLDYQQNAVRAVLNLFDGQPPSADVFSLHSPNDFRVNANAELALSDEQLQQNLEAQQNRHTLDRTLIEQQGKNFTVEMETGTGKTYVYLRTIFELNQRYGWQKFVIVVPSVAIREGVLHTLVATKEHFDLAFDKPSVNPKFEYRSDQLSRLKNFAESRHIEILVMNIDAFAKDENIINKENESGTKPISHIQAAKPIVIIDEPQNMETEIRRKAIESLNPLFTLRYSATHKNAYNPIFSLNPVQAYEMGLVKQIEVDSVLADNEVNGAFVALKEIRTAAKSWSAKVEILYNDKKATKKKVVSVKPNQDLFELSNQNESYRGYILSGMDLDEQKISFANGVEIYQGADNSLLKEELQKMQIRRTIAEHLQKERKFRPLGIKVLSLFFIDKVENYRNDGKFYRWFEEIYRELAKAEPTGVHNGYFSQDKKGVAKDTNGNTQADNDTYQLIMRDKERLLSLDNPLRFIFSHSALREGWDNPNVFQICTLNDTASEIKKRQEIGRGLRLPVDQTGVRYHDKTQNVLTVIANESYEEFATKLQREIEDDCGVQFAKSHIKNKADKAMLRYRKDFSLHPDFAAIWERIKHKTSYLVQFEHSELVEKAVQNLAKMPQVQAAKIKSEKVAIKMSENGVETEYRRSGEIQSQTDWAIPDLLNALQKKTGLTRSHFAKF
;
A
#
# COMPACT_ATOMS: atom_id res chain seq x y z
N MET A 1 -14.57 -1.99 18.42
CA MET A 1 -13.91 -0.68 18.57
C MET A 1 -13.99 -0.03 17.20
N LYS A 2 -14.61 1.14 17.04
CA LYS A 2 -14.74 1.78 15.71
C LYS A 2 -13.51 2.64 15.44
N LEU A 3 -12.91 2.52 14.25
CA LEU A 3 -11.82 3.39 13.80
C LEU A 3 -12.39 4.77 13.44
N GLN A 4 -11.71 5.84 13.85
CA GLN A 4 -12.05 7.19 13.40
C GLN A 4 -11.32 7.52 12.09
N PHE A 5 -12.04 8.11 11.14
CA PHE A 5 -11.48 8.51 9.85
C PHE A 5 -11.15 10.00 9.87
N GLU A 6 -9.87 10.32 9.72
CA GLU A 6 -9.38 11.68 9.61
C GLU A 6 -9.28 12.10 8.15
N THR A 7 -9.46 13.40 7.88
CA THR A 7 -9.17 13.95 6.55
C THR A 7 -7.71 14.34 6.49
N LEU A 8 -6.91 13.58 5.72
CA LEU A 8 -5.48 13.81 5.59
C LEU A 8 -5.16 14.50 4.26
N ASP A 9 -4.33 15.54 4.29
CA ASP A 9 -4.07 16.40 3.11
C ASP A 9 -3.45 15.64 1.94
N TYR A 10 -2.50 14.74 2.20
CA TYR A 10 -1.88 13.94 1.14
C TYR A 10 -2.89 13.00 0.46
N GLN A 11 -3.88 12.50 1.20
CA GLN A 11 -4.97 11.69 0.63
C GLN A 11 -5.87 12.55 -0.24
N GLN A 12 -6.17 13.78 0.19
CA GLN A 12 -6.92 14.74 -0.64
C GLN A 12 -6.17 15.10 -1.92
N ASN A 13 -4.86 15.26 -1.85
CA ASN A 13 -4.04 15.55 -3.02
C ASN A 13 -4.06 14.40 -4.02
N ALA A 14 -3.98 13.15 -3.55
CA ALA A 14 -4.11 11.97 -4.41
C ALA A 14 -5.49 11.90 -5.11
N VAL A 15 -6.57 12.14 -4.36
CA VAL A 15 -7.93 12.21 -4.92
C VAL A 15 -8.03 13.34 -5.96
N ARG A 16 -7.55 14.54 -5.64
CA ARG A 16 -7.58 15.69 -6.55
C ARG A 16 -6.79 15.44 -7.82
N ALA A 17 -5.65 14.75 -7.76
CA ALA A 17 -4.86 14.41 -8.94
C ALA A 17 -5.71 13.59 -9.94
N VAL A 18 -6.52 12.64 -9.45
CA VAL A 18 -7.46 11.89 -10.29
C VAL A 18 -8.59 12.78 -10.81
N LEU A 19 -9.18 13.63 -9.96
CA LEU A 19 -10.30 14.48 -10.39
C LEU A 19 -9.88 15.49 -11.47
N ASN A 20 -8.69 16.08 -11.32
CA ASN A 20 -8.18 17.12 -12.22
C ASN A 20 -7.81 16.58 -13.60
N LEU A 21 -7.58 15.28 -13.73
CA LEU A 21 -7.39 14.62 -15.02
C LEU A 21 -8.61 14.85 -15.94
N PHE A 22 -9.81 14.93 -15.36
CA PHE A 22 -11.06 15.10 -16.07
C PHE A 22 -11.62 16.53 -16.00
N ASP A 23 -10.79 17.52 -15.66
CA ASP A 23 -11.20 18.92 -15.69
C ASP A 23 -11.69 19.30 -17.09
N GLY A 24 -12.90 19.86 -17.15
CA GLY A 24 -13.61 20.16 -18.40
C GLY A 24 -14.70 19.15 -18.77
N GLN A 25 -14.76 17.98 -18.12
CA GLN A 25 -15.85 17.03 -18.31
C GLN A 25 -17.16 17.59 -17.72
N PRO A 26 -18.26 17.68 -18.49
CA PRO A 26 -19.54 18.08 -17.95
C PRO A 26 -20.09 16.97 -17.03
N PRO A 27 -20.81 17.32 -15.95
CA PRO A 27 -21.52 16.33 -15.16
C PRO A 27 -22.53 15.60 -16.05
N SER A 28 -22.69 14.29 -15.85
CA SER A 28 -23.68 13.52 -16.59
C SER A 28 -25.06 14.15 -16.37
N ALA A 29 -25.61 14.78 -17.41
CA ALA A 29 -27.01 15.15 -17.39
C ALA A 29 -27.82 13.85 -17.26
N ASP A 30 -28.88 13.86 -16.44
CA ASP A 30 -29.93 12.85 -16.54
C ASP A 30 -30.49 12.94 -17.96
N VAL A 31 -29.92 12.17 -18.89
CA VAL A 31 -30.45 12.05 -20.24
C VAL A 31 -31.75 11.30 -20.08
N PHE A 32 -32.85 12.05 -20.01
CA PHE A 32 -34.21 11.55 -20.01
C PHE A 32 -34.50 10.97 -21.39
N SER A 33 -33.94 9.78 -21.65
CA SER A 33 -34.07 9.07 -22.91
C SER A 33 -35.35 8.24 -22.88
N LEU A 34 -36.36 8.66 -23.66
CA LEU A 34 -37.59 7.90 -23.88
C LEU A 34 -37.27 6.72 -24.81
N HIS A 35 -37.25 5.50 -24.27
CA HIS A 35 -36.97 4.28 -25.04
C HIS A 35 -38.05 3.20 -24.86
N SER A 36 -38.17 2.37 -25.91
CA SER A 36 -39.22 1.37 -26.10
C SER A 36 -39.11 0.20 -25.09
N PRO A 37 -40.21 -0.47 -24.70
CA PRO A 37 -40.24 -1.45 -23.61
C PRO A 37 -39.38 -2.71 -23.78
N ASN A 38 -38.84 -2.96 -24.97
CA ASN A 38 -38.04 -4.15 -25.30
C ASN A 38 -36.53 -3.92 -25.30
N ASP A 39 -36.05 -2.70 -25.03
CA ASP A 39 -34.61 -2.43 -24.97
C ASP A 39 -34.05 -2.69 -23.57
N PHE A 40 -32.93 -3.40 -23.50
CA PHE A 40 -32.17 -3.64 -22.27
C PHE A 40 -31.88 -2.28 -21.58
N ARG A 41 -32.46 -2.04 -20.40
CA ARG A 41 -32.25 -0.81 -19.60
C ARG A 41 -30.85 -0.78 -18.99
N VAL A 42 -29.81 -0.54 -19.78
CA VAL A 42 -28.45 -0.36 -19.27
C VAL A 42 -28.22 1.10 -18.89
N ASN A 43 -27.98 1.37 -17.62
CA ASN A 43 -27.55 2.68 -17.13
C ASN A 43 -26.02 2.73 -17.15
N ALA A 44 -25.44 2.94 -18.34
CA ALA A 44 -24.00 3.04 -18.51
C ALA A 44 -23.45 4.37 -17.96
N ASN A 45 -22.17 4.39 -17.56
CA ASN A 45 -21.48 5.65 -17.31
C ASN A 45 -21.47 6.54 -18.56
N ALA A 46 -21.63 7.85 -18.37
CA ALA A 46 -21.48 8.81 -19.45
C ALA A 46 -20.07 8.74 -20.06
N GLU A 47 -19.99 8.83 -21.39
CA GLU A 47 -18.71 8.84 -22.09
C GLU A 47 -17.89 10.10 -21.77
N LEU A 48 -16.59 10.03 -22.02
CA LEU A 48 -15.70 11.18 -21.93
C LEU A 48 -16.03 12.13 -23.08
N ALA A 49 -16.52 13.33 -22.74
CA ALA A 49 -16.76 14.41 -23.70
C ALA A 49 -15.47 15.21 -23.98
N LEU A 50 -14.43 14.99 -23.17
CA LEU A 50 -13.09 15.53 -23.36
C LEU A 50 -12.45 14.94 -24.63
N SER A 51 -11.80 15.79 -25.43
CA SER A 51 -10.94 15.30 -26.51
C SER A 51 -9.68 14.64 -25.92
N ASP A 52 -9.07 13.74 -26.68
CA ASP A 52 -7.86 13.06 -26.22
C ASP A 52 -6.71 14.06 -26.01
N GLU A 53 -6.66 15.18 -26.75
CA GLU A 53 -5.70 16.26 -26.53
C GLU A 53 -5.93 17.00 -25.20
N GLN A 54 -7.19 17.29 -24.85
CA GLN A 54 -7.49 17.94 -23.56
C GLN A 54 -7.15 17.02 -22.39
N LEU A 55 -7.44 15.73 -22.52
CA LEU A 55 -7.09 14.73 -21.51
C LEU A 55 -5.56 14.60 -21.36
N GLN A 56 -4.82 14.65 -22.47
CA GLN A 56 -3.35 14.65 -22.48
C GLN A 56 -2.78 15.92 -21.80
N GLN A 57 -3.35 17.10 -22.06
CA GLN A 57 -2.95 18.34 -21.38
C GLN A 57 -3.19 18.28 -19.87
N ASN A 58 -4.33 17.72 -19.45
CA ASN A 58 -4.65 17.54 -18.04
C ASN A 58 -3.67 16.56 -17.36
N LEU A 59 -3.29 15.49 -18.05
CA LEU A 59 -2.28 14.53 -17.59
C LEU A 59 -0.91 15.22 -17.42
N GLU A 60 -0.46 15.98 -18.41
CA GLU A 60 0.81 16.71 -18.35
C GLU A 60 0.82 17.73 -17.19
N ALA A 61 -0.30 18.40 -16.94
CA ALA A 61 -0.44 19.30 -15.81
C ALA A 61 -0.25 18.58 -14.46
N GLN A 62 -0.79 17.36 -14.30
CA GLN A 62 -0.56 16.56 -13.09
C GLN A 62 0.88 16.06 -12.99
N GLN A 63 1.46 15.60 -14.10
CA GLN A 63 2.84 15.12 -14.15
C GLN A 63 3.83 16.23 -13.78
N ASN A 64 3.66 17.43 -14.33
CA ASN A 64 4.49 18.59 -13.98
C ASN A 64 4.31 19.00 -12.50
N ARG A 65 3.08 18.95 -11.96
CA ARG A 65 2.79 19.30 -10.57
C ARG A 65 3.45 18.35 -9.57
N HIS A 66 3.56 17.08 -9.91
CA HIS A 66 4.09 16.03 -9.05
C HIS A 66 5.52 15.61 -9.41
N THR A 67 6.17 16.29 -10.36
CA THR A 67 7.52 15.97 -10.87
C THR A 67 7.63 14.52 -11.33
N LEU A 68 6.65 14.07 -12.13
CA LEU A 68 6.55 12.72 -12.67
C LEU A 68 7.00 12.70 -14.13
N ASP A 69 7.41 11.52 -14.59
CA ASP A 69 7.78 11.30 -16.00
C ASP A 69 6.60 11.57 -16.93
N ARG A 70 6.90 12.22 -18.06
CA ARG A 70 5.91 12.51 -19.10
C ARG A 70 5.57 11.26 -19.89
N THR A 71 4.28 11.04 -20.13
CA THR A 71 3.78 9.89 -20.90
C THR A 71 2.70 10.32 -21.89
N LEU A 72 2.44 9.47 -22.88
CA LEU A 72 1.42 9.71 -23.90
C LEU A 72 0.29 8.69 -23.77
N ILE A 73 -0.95 9.18 -23.68
CA ILE A 73 -2.16 8.35 -23.55
C ILE A 73 -2.31 7.43 -24.78
N GLU A 74 -1.92 7.89 -25.97
CA GLU A 74 -1.96 7.07 -27.19
C GLU A 74 -1.13 5.78 -27.08
N GLN A 75 -0.03 5.80 -26.32
CA GLN A 75 0.88 4.65 -26.18
C GLN A 75 0.47 3.71 -25.05
N GLN A 76 -0.09 4.25 -23.97
CA GLN A 76 -0.35 3.53 -22.72
C GLN A 76 -1.84 3.27 -22.46
N GLY A 77 -2.70 3.79 -23.35
CA GLY A 77 -4.14 3.80 -23.19
C GLY A 77 -4.59 4.67 -22.00
N LYS A 78 -5.89 4.61 -21.68
CA LYS A 78 -6.52 5.34 -20.56
C LYS A 78 -6.28 4.61 -19.23
N ASN A 79 -5.02 4.27 -18.94
CA ASN A 79 -4.55 3.66 -17.69
C ASN A 79 -3.76 4.70 -16.91
N PHE A 80 -4.21 5.05 -15.69
CA PHE A 80 -3.57 6.09 -14.87
C PHE A 80 -3.09 5.52 -13.55
N THR A 81 -1.89 5.89 -13.14
CA THR A 81 -1.20 5.31 -12.00
C THR A 81 -1.12 6.28 -10.83
N VAL A 82 -1.55 5.80 -9.66
CA VAL A 82 -1.46 6.48 -8.37
C VAL A 82 -0.52 5.65 -7.49
N GLU A 83 0.69 6.17 -7.26
CA GLU A 83 1.66 5.56 -6.36
C GLU A 83 1.47 6.09 -4.93
N MET A 84 1.34 5.18 -3.98
CA MET A 84 1.16 5.49 -2.57
C MET A 84 1.80 4.41 -1.69
N GLU A 85 2.71 4.81 -0.82
CA GLU A 85 3.40 3.90 0.09
C GLU A 85 2.43 3.07 0.95
N THR A 86 2.85 1.87 1.33
CA THR A 86 2.17 1.00 2.30
C THR A 86 1.89 1.74 3.61
N GLY A 87 0.72 1.48 4.19
CA GLY A 87 0.28 2.13 5.43
C GLY A 87 -0.26 3.56 5.32
N THR A 88 -0.19 4.21 4.14
CA THR A 88 -0.70 5.59 3.94
C THR A 88 -2.21 5.67 3.66
N GLY A 89 -2.90 4.53 3.52
CA GLY A 89 -4.35 4.48 3.36
C GLY A 89 -4.87 4.46 1.92
N LYS A 90 -4.15 3.81 0.99
CA LYS A 90 -4.55 3.57 -0.42
C LYS A 90 -6.04 3.21 -0.60
N THR A 91 -6.52 2.23 0.16
CA THR A 91 -7.90 1.77 0.11
C THR A 91 -8.90 2.88 0.38
N TYR A 92 -8.65 3.72 1.39
CA TYR A 92 -9.50 4.86 1.67
C TYR A 92 -9.49 5.87 0.52
N VAL A 93 -8.31 6.14 -0.07
CA VAL A 93 -8.14 7.09 -1.17
C VAL A 93 -8.97 6.69 -2.38
N TYR A 94 -8.82 5.47 -2.90
CA TYR A 94 -9.58 5.09 -4.10
C TYR A 94 -11.08 4.98 -3.84
N LEU A 95 -11.49 4.58 -2.62
CA LEU A 95 -12.91 4.57 -2.26
C LEU A 95 -13.47 5.98 -2.24
N ARG A 96 -12.76 6.94 -1.63
CA ARG A 96 -13.14 8.34 -1.65
C ARG A 96 -13.17 8.89 -3.08
N THR A 97 -12.20 8.53 -3.92
CA THR A 97 -12.16 8.89 -5.35
C THR A 97 -13.45 8.48 -6.07
N ILE A 98 -14.02 7.30 -5.78
CA ILE A 98 -15.31 6.87 -6.36
C ILE A 98 -16.43 7.88 -6.05
N PHE A 99 -16.58 8.27 -4.79
CA PHE A 99 -17.62 9.19 -4.36
C PHE A 99 -17.42 10.60 -4.93
N GLU A 100 -16.18 11.07 -5.01
CA GLU A 100 -15.84 12.39 -5.55
C GLU A 100 -16.05 12.43 -7.07
N LEU A 101 -15.72 11.34 -7.79
CA LEU A 101 -16.02 11.20 -9.22
C LEU A 101 -17.54 11.20 -9.47
N ASN A 102 -18.31 10.52 -8.62
CA ASN A 102 -19.77 10.56 -8.70
C ASN A 102 -20.31 11.98 -8.43
N GLN A 103 -19.85 12.64 -7.38
CA GLN A 103 -20.33 13.98 -7.03
C GLN A 103 -19.97 15.02 -8.09
N ARG A 104 -18.79 14.93 -8.70
CA ARG A 104 -18.29 15.92 -9.66
C ARG A 104 -18.75 15.66 -11.10
N TYR A 105 -18.76 14.41 -11.53
CA TYR A 105 -19.00 14.03 -12.93
C TYR A 105 -20.23 13.13 -13.13
N GLY A 106 -20.83 12.60 -12.06
CA GLY A 106 -22.05 11.80 -12.11
C GLY A 106 -21.85 10.32 -12.44
N TRP A 107 -20.62 9.83 -12.57
CA TRP A 107 -20.34 8.40 -12.83
C TRP A 107 -20.78 7.52 -11.66
N GLN A 108 -21.36 6.36 -11.98
CA GLN A 108 -22.02 5.47 -11.01
C GLN A 108 -21.50 4.04 -11.05
N LYS A 109 -20.86 3.60 -12.14
CA LYS A 109 -20.45 2.21 -12.35
C LYS A 109 -18.95 2.04 -12.11
N PHE A 110 -18.60 1.32 -11.04
CA PHE A 110 -17.21 1.10 -10.63
C PHE A 110 -16.93 -0.37 -10.38
N VAL A 111 -15.79 -0.86 -10.87
CA VAL A 111 -15.32 -2.23 -10.63
C VAL A 111 -13.95 -2.16 -9.95
N ILE A 112 -13.82 -2.74 -8.77
CA ILE A 112 -12.55 -2.88 -8.04
C ILE A 112 -12.00 -4.28 -8.28
N VAL A 113 -10.86 -4.37 -8.94
CA VAL A 113 -10.16 -5.62 -9.24
C VAL A 113 -8.98 -5.78 -8.29
N VAL A 114 -8.93 -6.94 -7.63
CA VAL A 114 -7.88 -7.27 -6.64
C VAL A 114 -7.21 -8.61 -7.00
N PRO A 115 -5.94 -8.83 -6.62
CA PRO A 115 -5.21 -10.02 -7.06
C PRO A 115 -5.47 -11.24 -6.17
N SER A 116 -6.04 -11.04 -4.97
CA SER A 116 -6.24 -12.10 -3.99
C SER A 116 -7.54 -11.94 -3.22
N VAL A 117 -8.06 -13.05 -2.70
CA VAL A 117 -9.24 -13.05 -1.81
C VAL A 117 -8.96 -12.25 -0.54
N ALA A 118 -7.73 -12.27 -0.05
CA ALA A 118 -7.33 -11.55 1.16
C ALA A 118 -7.49 -10.03 1.04
N ILE A 119 -7.04 -9.47 -0.08
CA ILE A 119 -7.20 -8.04 -0.38
C ILE A 119 -8.69 -7.74 -0.57
N ARG A 120 -9.43 -8.59 -1.31
CA ARG A 120 -10.88 -8.45 -1.51
C ARG A 120 -11.64 -8.27 -0.20
N GLU A 121 -11.42 -9.15 0.78
CA GLU A 121 -12.06 -9.06 2.09
C GLU A 121 -11.66 -7.77 2.83
N GLY A 122 -10.40 -7.36 2.72
CA GLY A 122 -9.93 -6.08 3.28
C GLY A 122 -10.65 -4.86 2.68
N VAL A 123 -10.89 -4.86 1.36
CA VAL A 123 -11.67 -3.82 0.67
C VAL A 123 -13.12 -3.83 1.14
N LEU A 124 -13.77 -5.02 1.14
CA LEU A 124 -15.17 -5.17 1.57
C LEU A 124 -15.36 -4.70 3.03
N HIS A 125 -14.45 -5.08 3.93
CA HIS A 125 -14.47 -4.60 5.30
C HIS A 125 -14.32 -3.07 5.37
N THR A 126 -13.41 -2.49 4.59
CA THR A 126 -13.19 -1.04 4.57
C THR A 126 -14.43 -0.32 4.07
N LEU A 127 -15.08 -0.80 3.01
CA LEU A 127 -16.35 -0.26 2.49
C LEU A 127 -17.45 -0.23 3.56
N VAL A 128 -17.57 -1.29 4.36
CA VAL A 128 -18.53 -1.33 5.47
C VAL A 128 -18.15 -0.35 6.57
N ALA A 129 -16.87 -0.31 6.96
CA ALA A 129 -16.37 0.54 8.02
C ALA A 129 -16.47 2.05 7.69
N THR A 130 -16.26 2.42 6.42
CA THR A 130 -16.31 3.82 5.97
C THR A 130 -17.70 4.29 5.61
N LYS A 131 -18.73 3.44 5.67
CA LYS A 131 -20.10 3.77 5.25
C LYS A 131 -20.64 5.02 5.97
N GLU A 132 -20.62 5.03 7.30
CA GLU A 132 -21.11 6.17 8.10
C GLU A 132 -20.33 7.45 7.78
N HIS A 133 -19.01 7.33 7.57
CA HIS A 133 -18.15 8.46 7.21
C HIS A 133 -18.49 9.04 5.82
N PHE A 134 -18.66 8.19 4.80
CA PHE A 134 -19.02 8.64 3.46
C PHE A 134 -20.48 9.11 3.37
N ASP A 135 -21.39 8.52 4.14
CA ASP A 135 -22.77 9.00 4.26
C ASP A 135 -22.81 10.44 4.80
N LEU A 136 -21.95 10.77 5.76
CA LEU A 136 -21.84 12.15 6.27
C LEU A 136 -21.11 13.08 5.29
N ALA A 137 -20.00 12.63 4.69
CA ALA A 137 -19.18 13.45 3.81
C ALA A 137 -19.84 13.79 2.47
N PHE A 138 -20.67 12.89 1.94
CA PHE A 138 -21.29 13.01 0.61
C PHE A 138 -22.83 13.13 0.66
N ASP A 139 -23.39 13.51 1.81
CA ASP A 139 -24.83 13.76 1.98
C ASP A 139 -25.72 12.55 1.64
N LYS A 140 -25.38 11.40 2.22
CA LYS A 140 -26.05 10.10 2.10
C LYS A 140 -26.25 9.66 0.65
N PRO A 141 -25.15 9.43 -0.09
CA PRO A 141 -25.23 9.00 -1.48
C PRO A 141 -25.96 7.64 -1.59
N SER A 142 -26.67 7.44 -2.70
CA SER A 142 -27.39 6.19 -2.94
C SER A 142 -26.42 5.11 -3.43
N VAL A 143 -25.91 4.28 -2.51
CA VAL A 143 -24.94 3.21 -2.80
C VAL A 143 -25.58 1.84 -2.61
N ASN A 144 -25.34 0.92 -3.53
CA ASN A 144 -25.74 -0.47 -3.36
C ASN A 144 -24.87 -1.16 -2.30
N PRO A 145 -25.43 -1.71 -1.20
CA PRO A 145 -24.64 -2.32 -0.13
C PRO A 145 -24.03 -3.68 -0.51
N LYS A 146 -24.41 -4.28 -1.65
CA LYS A 146 -23.89 -5.57 -2.12
C LYS A 146 -22.68 -5.37 -3.02
N PHE A 147 -21.50 -5.30 -2.40
CA PHE A 147 -20.24 -5.01 -3.10
C PHE A 147 -19.57 -6.24 -3.74
N GLU A 148 -19.69 -7.42 -3.13
CA GLU A 148 -18.96 -8.61 -3.56
C GLU A 148 -19.54 -9.23 -4.84
N TYR A 149 -18.67 -9.61 -5.78
CA TYR A 149 -19.03 -10.56 -6.84
C TYR A 149 -18.92 -12.01 -6.35
N ARG A 150 -19.98 -12.77 -6.57
CA ARG A 150 -20.00 -14.22 -6.38
C ARG A 150 -20.56 -14.91 -7.63
N SER A 151 -19.93 -16.02 -8.00
CA SER A 151 -20.26 -16.77 -9.21
C SER A 151 -21.64 -17.44 -9.17
N ASP A 152 -22.20 -17.63 -7.98
CA ASP A 152 -23.55 -18.17 -7.75
C ASP A 152 -24.66 -17.11 -7.84
N GLN A 153 -24.30 -15.82 -7.97
CA GLN A 153 -25.25 -14.70 -7.96
C GLN A 153 -25.18 -13.87 -9.26
N LEU A 154 -25.40 -14.51 -10.41
CA LEU A 154 -25.33 -13.83 -11.72
C LEU A 154 -26.34 -12.68 -11.88
N SER A 155 -27.48 -12.73 -11.19
CA SER A 155 -28.45 -11.64 -11.16
C SER A 155 -27.87 -10.31 -10.63
N ARG A 156 -26.78 -10.37 -9.84
CA ARG A 156 -26.05 -9.19 -9.36
C ARG A 156 -25.44 -8.36 -10.50
N LEU A 157 -24.98 -9.01 -11.57
CA LEU A 157 -24.37 -8.35 -12.72
C LEU A 157 -25.40 -7.64 -13.58
N LYS A 158 -26.59 -8.23 -13.73
CA LYS A 158 -27.73 -7.56 -14.36
C LYS A 158 -28.13 -6.31 -13.56
N ASN A 159 -28.28 -6.43 -12.23
CA ASN A 159 -28.57 -5.29 -11.37
C ASN A 159 -27.47 -4.21 -11.40
N PHE A 160 -26.20 -4.60 -11.53
CA PHE A 160 -25.08 -3.66 -11.69
C PHE A 160 -25.29 -2.76 -12.91
N ALA A 161 -25.70 -3.34 -14.05
CA ALA A 161 -25.97 -2.60 -15.28
C ALA A 161 -27.25 -1.74 -15.22
N GLU A 162 -28.31 -2.24 -14.58
CA GLU A 162 -29.65 -1.62 -14.61
C GLU A 162 -29.91 -0.61 -13.49
N SER A 163 -29.16 -0.65 -12.39
CA SER A 163 -29.34 0.23 -11.23
C SER A 163 -28.99 1.69 -11.53
N ARG A 164 -29.55 2.65 -10.78
CA ARG A 164 -29.13 4.08 -10.77
C ARG A 164 -28.38 4.48 -9.51
N HIS A 165 -28.05 3.51 -8.67
CA HIS A 165 -27.21 3.71 -7.49
C HIS A 165 -25.74 3.78 -7.92
N ILE A 166 -24.89 4.32 -7.04
CA ILE A 166 -23.45 4.07 -7.09
C ILE A 166 -23.26 2.57 -6.88
N GLU A 167 -22.79 1.91 -7.93
CA GLU A 167 -22.53 0.49 -8.00
C GLU A 167 -21.02 0.26 -7.91
N ILE A 168 -20.58 -0.33 -6.80
CA ILE A 168 -19.18 -0.71 -6.57
C ILE A 168 -19.13 -2.25 -6.57
N LEU A 169 -18.50 -2.84 -7.57
CA LEU A 169 -18.36 -4.29 -7.71
C LEU A 169 -16.91 -4.71 -7.41
N VAL A 170 -16.69 -5.47 -6.34
CA VAL A 170 -15.36 -5.94 -5.93
C VAL A 170 -15.15 -7.38 -6.42
N MET A 171 -14.11 -7.59 -7.22
CA MET A 171 -13.82 -8.85 -7.90
C MET A 171 -12.35 -9.26 -7.73
N ASN A 172 -12.12 -10.55 -7.49
CA ASN A 172 -10.78 -11.12 -7.65
C ASN A 172 -10.52 -11.39 -9.14
N ILE A 173 -9.33 -11.05 -9.65
CA ILE A 173 -8.91 -11.29 -11.03
C ILE A 173 -9.11 -12.74 -11.49
N ASP A 174 -8.84 -13.73 -10.62
CA ASP A 174 -8.97 -15.16 -10.94
C ASP A 174 -10.44 -15.60 -11.13
N ALA A 175 -11.40 -14.78 -10.71
CA ALA A 175 -12.82 -15.06 -10.85
C ALA A 175 -13.34 -14.83 -12.28
N PHE A 176 -12.59 -14.12 -13.12
CA PHE A 176 -12.99 -13.78 -14.49
C PHE A 176 -11.86 -13.84 -15.53
N ALA A 177 -10.62 -14.16 -15.13
CA ALA A 177 -9.49 -14.19 -16.05
C ALA A 177 -9.46 -15.40 -17.01
N LYS A 178 -10.18 -16.48 -16.70
CA LYS A 178 -10.19 -17.71 -17.52
C LYS A 178 -11.49 -17.84 -18.29
N ASP A 179 -11.42 -18.38 -19.50
CA ASP A 179 -12.59 -18.61 -20.33
C ASP A 179 -13.57 -19.61 -19.68
N GLU A 180 -13.07 -20.52 -18.83
CA GLU A 180 -13.93 -21.47 -18.13
C GLU A 180 -14.73 -20.86 -16.98
N ASN A 181 -14.42 -19.62 -16.57
CA ASN A 181 -15.16 -18.93 -15.51
C ASN A 181 -16.62 -18.72 -15.92
N ILE A 182 -17.54 -18.92 -14.98
CA ILE A 182 -19.00 -18.83 -15.22
C ILE A 182 -19.39 -17.47 -15.82
N ILE A 183 -18.68 -16.41 -15.48
CA ILE A 183 -18.91 -15.05 -15.98
C ILE A 183 -18.64 -14.89 -17.49
N ASN A 184 -17.78 -15.75 -18.05
CA ASN A 184 -17.37 -15.73 -19.46
C ASN A 184 -18.15 -16.75 -20.30
N LYS A 185 -18.87 -17.68 -19.65
CA LYS A 185 -19.71 -18.69 -20.31
C LYS A 185 -21.10 -18.15 -20.64
N GLU A 186 -21.67 -18.65 -21.71
CA GLU A 186 -23.06 -18.37 -22.06
C GLU A 186 -24.00 -19.04 -21.06
N ASN A 187 -24.97 -18.28 -20.56
CA ASN A 187 -26.03 -18.80 -19.71
C ASN A 187 -27.12 -19.48 -20.56
N GLU A 188 -28.16 -20.02 -19.90
CA GLU A 188 -29.34 -20.62 -20.53
C GLU A 188 -30.08 -19.66 -21.49
N SER A 189 -29.84 -18.35 -21.37
CA SER A 189 -30.38 -17.30 -22.24
C SER A 189 -29.45 -16.90 -23.40
N GLY A 190 -28.33 -17.62 -23.62
CA GLY A 190 -27.36 -17.34 -24.68
C GLY A 190 -26.53 -16.07 -24.49
N THR A 191 -26.55 -15.47 -23.29
CA THR A 191 -25.82 -14.24 -22.98
C THR A 191 -24.68 -14.52 -22.00
N LYS A 192 -23.51 -13.91 -22.25
CA LYS A 192 -22.38 -13.98 -21.31
C LYS A 192 -22.60 -12.99 -20.17
N PRO A 193 -22.56 -13.38 -18.89
CA PRO A 193 -22.81 -12.45 -17.78
C PRO A 193 -21.87 -11.24 -17.75
N ILE A 194 -20.63 -11.36 -18.25
CA ILE A 194 -19.68 -10.25 -18.40
C ILE A 194 -20.21 -9.12 -19.30
N SER A 195 -21.11 -9.40 -20.24
CA SER A 195 -21.65 -8.39 -21.15
C SER A 195 -22.44 -7.30 -20.43
N HIS A 196 -23.08 -7.62 -19.30
CA HIS A 196 -23.74 -6.63 -18.45
C HIS A 196 -22.74 -5.64 -17.85
N ILE A 197 -21.56 -6.10 -17.47
CA ILE A 197 -20.49 -5.22 -16.98
C ILE A 197 -19.96 -4.37 -18.14
N GLN A 198 -19.65 -4.98 -19.28
CA GLN A 198 -19.13 -4.30 -20.46
C GLN A 198 -20.07 -3.20 -20.98
N ALA A 199 -21.38 -3.47 -20.99
CA ALA A 199 -22.39 -2.53 -21.43
C ALA A 199 -22.51 -1.31 -20.50
N ALA A 200 -22.18 -1.47 -19.22
CA ALA A 200 -22.24 -0.41 -18.23
C ALA A 200 -21.05 0.59 -18.31
N LYS A 201 -20.02 0.31 -19.14
CA LYS A 201 -18.79 1.11 -19.29
C LYS A 201 -18.17 1.51 -17.94
N PRO A 202 -17.74 0.52 -17.12
CA PRO A 202 -17.32 0.79 -15.76
C PRO A 202 -16.01 1.57 -15.71
N ILE A 203 -15.80 2.31 -14.62
CA ILE A 203 -14.47 2.77 -14.23
C ILE A 203 -13.81 1.63 -13.45
N VAL A 204 -12.66 1.15 -13.92
CA VAL A 204 -11.97 0.02 -13.28
C VAL A 204 -10.87 0.55 -12.36
N ILE A 205 -10.88 0.10 -11.12
CA ILE A 205 -9.86 0.40 -10.12
C ILE A 205 -9.09 -0.89 -9.83
N ILE A 206 -7.78 -0.85 -9.95
CA ILE A 206 -6.90 -1.98 -9.71
C ILE A 206 -6.08 -1.72 -8.45
N ASP A 207 -6.21 -2.62 -7.48
CA ASP A 207 -5.41 -2.61 -6.24
C ASP A 207 -4.24 -3.60 -6.40
N GLU A 208 -3.02 -3.18 -6.10
CA GLU A 208 -1.80 -4.00 -6.27
C GLU A 208 -1.60 -4.55 -7.71
N PRO A 209 -1.57 -3.66 -8.74
CA PRO A 209 -1.45 -4.01 -10.17
C PRO A 209 -0.23 -4.85 -10.53
N GLN A 210 0.87 -4.78 -9.79
CA GLN A 210 2.09 -5.57 -10.04
C GLN A 210 1.83 -7.09 -10.05
N ASN A 211 0.79 -7.53 -9.35
CA ASN A 211 0.36 -8.92 -9.30
C ASN A 211 -0.56 -9.30 -10.48
N MET A 212 -0.90 -8.37 -11.37
CA MET A 212 -1.88 -8.52 -12.46
C MET A 212 -1.31 -8.15 -13.85
N GLU A 213 0.01 -8.13 -13.99
CA GLU A 213 0.72 -7.73 -15.22
C GLU A 213 0.90 -8.85 -16.26
N THR A 214 0.44 -10.07 -15.98
CA THR A 214 0.50 -11.17 -16.97
C THR A 214 -0.43 -10.91 -18.14
N GLU A 215 -0.08 -11.38 -19.34
CA GLU A 215 -0.88 -11.17 -20.57
C GLU A 215 -2.34 -11.60 -20.41
N ILE A 216 -2.59 -12.75 -19.77
CA ILE A 216 -3.94 -13.25 -19.51
C ILE A 216 -4.72 -12.29 -18.61
N ARG A 217 -4.09 -11.78 -17.54
CA ARG A 217 -4.73 -10.88 -16.58
C ARG A 217 -4.96 -9.48 -17.17
N ARG A 218 -4.03 -8.96 -17.97
CA ARG A 218 -4.21 -7.70 -18.72
C ARG A 218 -5.37 -7.78 -19.70
N LYS A 219 -5.44 -8.84 -20.50
CA LYS A 219 -6.58 -9.08 -21.41
C LYS A 219 -7.90 -9.23 -20.67
N ALA A 220 -7.89 -9.85 -19.49
CA ALA A 220 -9.09 -9.97 -18.67
C ALA A 220 -9.58 -8.61 -18.13
N ILE A 221 -8.67 -7.70 -17.76
CA ILE A 221 -9.02 -6.34 -17.35
C ILE A 221 -9.58 -5.56 -18.55
N GLU A 222 -8.93 -5.65 -19.71
CA GLU A 222 -9.38 -5.01 -20.94
C GLU A 222 -10.75 -5.54 -21.40
N SER A 223 -11.02 -6.82 -21.17
CA SER A 223 -12.31 -7.43 -21.52
C SER A 223 -13.48 -6.88 -20.71
N LEU A 224 -13.26 -6.16 -19.59
CA LEU A 224 -14.32 -5.45 -18.88
C LEU A 224 -14.83 -4.21 -19.64
N ASN A 225 -14.17 -3.82 -20.74
CA ASN A 225 -14.46 -2.62 -21.53
C ASN A 225 -14.54 -1.34 -20.67
N PRO A 226 -13.47 -0.99 -19.92
CA PRO A 226 -13.48 0.14 -19.01
C PRO A 226 -13.55 1.48 -19.75
N LEU A 227 -14.20 2.48 -19.12
CA LEU A 227 -14.10 3.87 -19.56
C LEU A 227 -12.67 4.41 -19.41
N PHE A 228 -12.05 4.10 -18.27
CA PHE A 228 -10.63 4.25 -17.96
C PHE A 228 -10.28 3.38 -16.75
N THR A 229 -8.98 3.20 -16.52
CA THR A 229 -8.45 2.36 -15.45
C THR A 229 -7.59 3.19 -14.50
N LEU A 230 -7.85 3.09 -13.18
CA LEU A 230 -7.02 3.68 -12.12
C LEU A 230 -6.25 2.58 -11.39
N ARG A 231 -4.93 2.72 -11.31
CA ARG A 231 -4.01 1.70 -10.76
C ARG A 231 -3.38 2.23 -9.47
N TYR A 232 -3.67 1.60 -8.33
CA TYR A 232 -3.17 1.99 -7.01
C TYR A 232 -2.16 0.95 -6.51
N SER A 233 -0.92 1.38 -6.22
CA SER A 233 0.11 0.54 -5.62
C SER A 233 1.12 1.33 -4.82
N ALA A 234 1.87 0.66 -3.94
CA ALA A 234 3.15 1.19 -3.45
C ALA A 234 4.33 0.91 -4.41
N THR A 235 4.20 -0.08 -5.28
CA THR A 235 5.28 -0.53 -6.17
C THR A 235 4.71 -0.78 -7.55
N HIS A 236 5.11 0.02 -8.53
CA HIS A 236 4.66 -0.15 -9.92
C HIS A 236 5.78 -0.76 -10.75
N LYS A 237 5.57 -1.99 -11.21
CA LYS A 237 6.47 -2.60 -12.20
C LYS A 237 6.44 -1.81 -13.51
N ASN A 238 5.25 -1.38 -13.92
CA ASN A 238 4.99 -0.54 -15.08
C ASN A 238 4.07 0.61 -14.63
N ALA A 239 4.60 1.82 -14.54
CA ALA A 239 3.81 3.01 -14.20
C ALA A 239 3.14 3.58 -15.47
N TYR A 240 1.88 3.21 -15.71
CA TYR A 240 1.09 3.75 -16.82
C TYR A 240 0.51 5.10 -16.46
N ASN A 241 0.80 6.14 -17.24
CA ASN A 241 0.40 7.53 -17.03
C ASN A 241 0.37 7.93 -15.54
N PRO A 242 1.54 8.05 -14.89
CA PRO A 242 1.61 8.38 -13.47
C PRO A 242 1.06 9.79 -13.24
N ILE A 243 0.12 9.91 -12.29
CA ILE A 243 -0.56 11.17 -11.96
C ILE A 243 -0.29 11.64 -10.52
N PHE A 244 0.14 10.73 -9.65
CA PHE A 244 0.46 11.04 -8.26
C PHE A 244 1.49 10.04 -7.73
N SER A 245 2.45 10.53 -6.96
CA SER A 245 3.39 9.69 -6.21
C SER A 245 3.54 10.16 -4.77
N LEU A 246 3.41 9.22 -3.85
CA LEU A 246 3.81 9.31 -2.45
C LEU A 246 4.72 8.13 -2.14
N ASN A 247 6.02 8.34 -2.34
CA ASN A 247 7.05 7.31 -2.23
C ASN A 247 7.46 7.05 -0.76
N PRO A 248 8.23 5.98 -0.46
CA PRO A 248 8.62 5.65 0.92
C PRO A 248 9.41 6.73 1.63
N VAL A 249 10.27 7.46 0.92
CA VAL A 249 11.09 8.55 1.49
C VAL A 249 10.17 9.67 1.97
N GLN A 250 9.25 10.13 1.12
CA GLN A 250 8.28 11.16 1.45
C GLN A 250 7.39 10.74 2.62
N ALA A 251 6.88 9.49 2.60
CA ALA A 251 6.05 8.97 3.67
C ALA A 251 6.80 8.94 5.02
N TYR A 252 8.09 8.60 5.00
CA TYR A 252 8.97 8.60 6.17
C TYR A 252 9.24 10.02 6.69
N GLU A 253 9.64 10.95 5.82
CA GLU A 253 9.96 12.35 6.17
C GLU A 253 8.73 13.08 6.75
N MET A 254 7.58 12.91 6.10
CA MET A 254 6.30 13.44 6.58
C MET A 254 5.85 12.77 7.89
N GLY A 255 6.42 11.61 8.25
CA GLY A 255 6.08 10.83 9.44
C GLY A 255 4.68 10.23 9.38
N LEU A 256 4.27 9.82 8.17
CA LEU A 256 3.00 9.15 7.90
C LEU A 256 3.05 7.66 8.25
N VAL A 257 4.26 7.14 8.47
CA VAL A 257 4.55 5.74 8.80
C VAL A 257 5.48 5.65 10.01
N LYS A 258 5.50 4.48 10.66
CA LYS A 258 6.45 4.17 11.72
C LYS A 258 7.88 4.20 11.18
N GLN A 259 8.80 4.58 12.06
CA GLN A 259 10.23 4.51 11.83
C GLN A 259 10.70 3.04 11.91
N ILE A 260 11.77 2.67 11.23
CA ILE A 260 12.31 1.30 11.25
C ILE A 260 13.57 1.27 12.13
N GLU A 261 13.58 0.36 13.10
CA GLU A 261 14.73 0.03 13.95
C GLU A 261 15.04 -1.47 13.77
N VAL A 262 16.31 -1.83 13.61
CA VAL A 262 16.74 -3.23 13.44
C VAL A 262 17.48 -3.69 14.69
N ASP A 263 17.07 -4.84 15.22
CA ASP A 263 17.69 -5.56 16.33
C ASP A 263 18.32 -6.84 15.76
N SER A 264 19.60 -6.77 15.42
CA SER A 264 20.35 -7.89 14.85
C SER A 264 20.75 -8.90 15.92
N VAL A 265 20.43 -10.16 15.69
CA VAL A 265 20.78 -11.29 16.54
C VAL A 265 21.78 -12.17 15.81
N LEU A 266 23.06 -11.98 16.12
CA LEU A 266 24.17 -12.69 15.50
C LEU A 266 24.94 -13.48 16.57
N ALA A 267 25.60 -14.55 16.16
CA ALA A 267 26.58 -15.22 17.01
C ALA A 267 27.86 -14.36 17.08
N ASP A 268 28.58 -14.36 18.21
CA ASP A 268 29.77 -13.51 18.42
C ASP A 268 30.85 -13.68 17.34
N ASN A 269 30.90 -14.83 16.67
CA ASN A 269 31.83 -15.11 15.56
C ASN A 269 31.49 -14.38 14.24
N GLU A 270 30.31 -13.76 14.12
CA GLU A 270 29.89 -12.97 12.95
C GLU A 270 30.12 -11.46 13.13
N VAL A 271 30.43 -11.01 14.34
CA VAL A 271 30.58 -9.58 14.68
C VAL A 271 31.86 -8.97 14.07
N ASN A 272 32.85 -9.81 13.72
CA ASN A 272 34.09 -9.40 13.04
C ASN A 272 34.12 -9.71 11.52
N GLY A 273 32.96 -9.67 10.87
CA GLY A 273 32.87 -9.22 9.47
C GLY A 273 33.15 -10.23 8.36
N ALA A 274 33.54 -11.48 8.62
CA ALA A 274 33.81 -12.46 7.56
C ALA A 274 33.17 -13.83 7.82
N PHE A 275 32.20 -14.24 6.99
CA PHE A 275 31.57 -15.56 7.06
C PHE A 275 32.57 -16.67 6.67
N VAL A 276 32.94 -17.55 7.61
CA VAL A 276 33.78 -18.72 7.35
C VAL A 276 33.15 -19.94 8.01
N ALA A 277 32.75 -20.95 7.23
CA ALA A 277 32.23 -22.20 7.76
C ALA A 277 33.12 -23.39 7.37
N LEU A 278 33.70 -24.09 8.36
CA LEU A 278 34.56 -25.25 8.15
C LEU A 278 33.73 -26.50 7.81
N LYS A 279 33.96 -27.08 6.63
CA LYS A 279 33.25 -28.27 6.13
C LYS A 279 34.02 -29.55 6.41
N GLU A 280 35.33 -29.55 6.16
CA GLU A 280 36.15 -30.76 6.18
C GLU A 280 37.62 -30.40 6.44
N ILE A 281 38.28 -31.07 7.38
CA ILE A 281 39.74 -31.06 7.51
C ILE A 281 40.30 -32.31 6.81
N ARG A 282 41.24 -32.12 5.88
CA ARG A 282 41.94 -33.19 5.16
C ARG A 282 43.41 -33.22 5.55
N THR A 283 43.88 -34.36 5.99
CA THR A 283 45.27 -34.59 6.38
C THR A 283 45.95 -35.59 5.46
N ALA A 284 47.18 -35.28 5.04
CA ALA A 284 48.11 -36.15 4.32
C ALA A 284 49.44 -36.22 5.10
N ALA A 285 50.31 -37.20 4.77
CA ALA A 285 51.50 -37.54 5.55
C ALA A 285 52.48 -36.37 5.87
N LYS A 286 52.44 -35.26 5.12
CA LYS A 286 53.26 -34.05 5.34
C LYS A 286 52.50 -32.73 5.14
N SER A 287 51.17 -32.75 5.00
CA SER A 287 50.39 -31.55 4.72
C SER A 287 48.95 -31.71 5.18
N TRP A 288 48.29 -30.59 5.45
CA TRP A 288 46.86 -30.56 5.72
C TRP A 288 46.20 -29.44 4.93
N SER A 289 44.88 -29.55 4.75
CA SER A 289 44.07 -28.52 4.13
C SER A 289 42.67 -28.53 4.73
N ALA A 290 42.06 -27.37 4.86
CA ALA A 290 40.69 -27.21 5.31
C ALA A 290 39.81 -26.80 4.13
N LYS A 291 38.66 -27.45 3.98
CA LYS A 291 37.58 -26.95 3.12
C LYS A 291 36.71 -26.01 3.93
N VAL A 292 36.67 -24.75 3.51
CA VAL A 292 35.82 -23.74 4.13
C VAL A 292 34.86 -23.15 3.12
N GLU A 293 33.65 -22.85 3.56
CA GLU A 293 32.66 -22.10 2.79
C GLU A 293 32.79 -20.62 3.13
N ILE A 294 33.03 -19.81 2.10
CA ILE A 294 33.27 -18.36 2.21
C ILE A 294 32.42 -17.58 1.21
N LEU A 295 32.33 -16.27 1.41
CA LEU A 295 31.71 -15.30 0.50
C LEU A 295 32.70 -14.88 -0.59
N TYR A 296 32.47 -15.39 -1.80
CA TYR A 296 33.27 -15.14 -2.99
C TYR A 296 32.68 -13.99 -3.82
N ASN A 297 33.50 -13.00 -4.20
CA ASN A 297 33.08 -11.89 -5.06
C ASN A 297 33.03 -12.33 -6.53
N ASP A 298 31.81 -12.50 -7.06
CA ASP A 298 31.56 -12.75 -8.49
C ASP A 298 31.26 -11.42 -9.23
N LYS A 299 31.31 -11.38 -10.56
CA LYS A 299 31.23 -10.14 -11.38
C LYS A 299 29.96 -9.28 -11.18
N LYS A 300 28.93 -9.81 -10.52
CA LYS A 300 27.65 -9.13 -10.28
C LYS A 300 27.17 -9.17 -8.81
N ALA A 301 27.62 -10.12 -7.99
CA ALA A 301 27.18 -10.29 -6.60
C ALA A 301 28.14 -11.20 -5.81
N THR A 302 28.11 -11.09 -4.48
CA THR A 302 28.86 -11.98 -3.58
C THR A 302 28.09 -13.29 -3.36
N LYS A 303 28.72 -14.45 -3.56
CA LYS A 303 28.09 -15.79 -3.45
C LYS A 303 28.87 -16.70 -2.51
N LYS A 304 28.18 -17.63 -1.83
CA LYS A 304 28.83 -18.67 -1.02
C LYS A 304 29.54 -19.70 -1.91
N LYS A 305 30.83 -19.94 -1.68
CA LYS A 305 31.64 -20.92 -2.42
C LYS A 305 32.53 -21.69 -1.44
N VAL A 306 32.61 -23.00 -1.64
CA VAL A 306 33.54 -23.86 -0.90
C VAL A 306 34.92 -23.77 -1.55
N VAL A 307 35.91 -23.36 -0.77
CA VAL A 307 37.31 -23.28 -1.18
C VAL A 307 38.17 -24.17 -0.29
N SER A 308 39.25 -24.70 -0.86
CA SER A 308 40.24 -25.48 -0.12
C SER A 308 41.41 -24.57 0.25
N VAL A 309 41.70 -24.45 1.54
CA VAL A 309 42.72 -23.56 2.10
C VAL A 309 43.83 -24.40 2.70
N LYS A 310 45.07 -24.05 2.40
CA LYS A 310 46.28 -24.66 2.97
C LYS A 310 46.89 -23.74 4.04
N PRO A 311 47.76 -24.26 4.92
CA PRO A 311 48.48 -23.43 5.89
C PRO A 311 49.17 -22.25 5.22
N ASN A 312 49.15 -21.10 5.89
CA ASN A 312 49.70 -19.82 5.42
C ASN A 312 49.04 -19.24 4.15
N GLN A 313 47.85 -19.71 3.76
CA GLN A 313 47.06 -19.07 2.70
C GLN A 313 46.05 -18.08 3.27
N ASP A 314 45.85 -16.97 2.56
CA ASP A 314 44.92 -15.91 2.91
C ASP A 314 43.55 -16.13 2.22
N LEU A 315 42.47 -16.04 2.99
CA LEU A 315 41.10 -16.07 2.46
C LEU A 315 40.77 -14.86 1.59
N PHE A 316 41.46 -13.73 1.74
CA PHE A 316 41.32 -12.56 0.87
C PHE A 316 41.62 -12.91 -0.60
N GLU A 317 42.69 -13.65 -0.85
CA GLU A 317 43.06 -14.07 -2.20
C GLU A 317 42.07 -15.11 -2.75
N LEU A 318 41.66 -16.07 -1.92
CA LEU A 318 40.76 -17.16 -2.29
C LEU A 318 39.30 -16.72 -2.49
N SER A 319 38.91 -15.58 -1.92
CA SER A 319 37.57 -14.97 -2.03
C SER A 319 37.41 -14.03 -3.23
N ASN A 320 38.44 -13.88 -4.08
CA ASN A 320 38.52 -12.87 -5.13
C ASN A 320 38.53 -11.43 -4.56
N GLN A 321 39.45 -11.17 -3.62
CA GLN A 321 39.72 -9.86 -3.01
C GLN A 321 38.53 -9.28 -2.23
N ASN A 322 37.80 -10.11 -1.50
CA ASN A 322 36.77 -9.60 -0.59
C ASN A 322 37.43 -9.05 0.68
N GLU A 323 37.40 -7.72 0.85
CA GLU A 323 38.04 -6.97 1.96
C GLU A 323 37.67 -7.50 3.36
N SER A 324 36.52 -8.15 3.49
CA SER A 324 36.07 -8.81 4.72
C SER A 324 37.05 -9.86 5.25
N TYR A 325 37.82 -10.51 4.37
CA TYR A 325 38.76 -11.58 4.72
C TYR A 325 40.21 -11.12 4.89
N ARG A 326 40.48 -9.82 4.89
CA ARG A 326 41.83 -9.28 5.06
C ARG A 326 42.41 -9.71 6.42
N GLY A 327 43.51 -10.45 6.40
CA GLY A 327 44.17 -10.96 7.62
C GLY A 327 43.68 -12.34 8.09
N TYR A 328 42.78 -13.00 7.35
CA TYR A 328 42.37 -14.38 7.62
C TYR A 328 43.34 -15.36 6.97
N ILE A 329 44.53 -15.47 7.57
CA ILE A 329 45.59 -16.41 7.16
C ILE A 329 45.49 -17.66 8.02
N LEU A 330 45.33 -18.83 7.39
CA LEU A 330 45.21 -20.10 8.12
C LEU A 330 46.51 -20.43 8.87
N SER A 331 46.47 -20.43 10.20
CA SER A 331 47.65 -20.57 11.08
C SER A 331 47.77 -21.95 11.73
N GLY A 332 46.65 -22.58 12.10
CA GLY A 332 46.65 -23.82 12.87
C GLY A 332 45.42 -24.69 12.66
N MET A 333 45.53 -25.96 13.04
CA MET A 333 44.40 -26.89 13.17
C MET A 333 44.54 -27.69 14.46
N ASP A 334 43.40 -28.14 14.97
CA ASP A 334 43.28 -29.11 16.06
C ASP A 334 42.28 -30.18 15.61
N LEU A 335 42.76 -31.42 15.52
CA LEU A 335 41.97 -32.55 15.04
C LEU A 335 41.08 -33.15 16.15
N ASP A 336 41.43 -32.95 17.42
CA ASP A 336 40.69 -33.47 18.56
C ASP A 336 39.43 -32.62 18.81
N GLU A 337 39.57 -31.29 18.71
CA GLU A 337 38.46 -30.33 18.77
C GLU A 337 37.82 -30.04 17.39
N GLN A 338 38.34 -30.66 16.33
CA GLN A 338 38.02 -30.41 14.93
C GLN A 338 37.97 -28.90 14.56
N LYS A 339 38.93 -28.08 15.01
CA LYS A 339 38.95 -26.63 14.74
C LYS A 339 40.10 -26.22 13.84
N ILE A 340 39.95 -25.06 13.21
CA ILE A 340 41.01 -24.31 12.53
C ILE A 340 41.18 -22.94 13.18
N SER A 341 42.42 -22.46 13.22
CA SER A 341 42.77 -21.15 13.76
C SER A 341 43.38 -20.29 12.66
N PHE A 342 43.08 -18.99 12.70
CA PHE A 342 43.61 -17.98 11.81
C PHE A 342 44.62 -17.07 12.54
N ALA A 343 45.55 -16.46 11.80
CA ALA A 343 46.61 -15.61 12.35
C ALA A 343 46.09 -14.33 13.04
N ASN A 344 44.86 -13.92 12.72
CA ASN A 344 44.14 -12.82 13.38
C ASN A 344 43.50 -13.23 14.72
N GLY A 345 43.70 -14.48 15.19
CA GLY A 345 43.17 -14.99 16.45
C GLY A 345 41.75 -15.56 16.36
N VAL A 346 41.16 -15.67 15.17
CA VAL A 346 39.83 -16.27 14.96
C VAL A 346 39.93 -17.80 14.91
N GLU A 347 39.06 -18.49 15.63
CA GLU A 347 38.95 -19.96 15.63
C GLU A 347 37.59 -20.42 15.07
N ILE A 348 37.60 -21.41 14.17
CA ILE A 348 36.41 -21.95 13.50
C ILE A 348 36.36 -23.47 13.69
N TYR A 349 35.23 -24.00 14.18
CA TYR A 349 35.04 -25.41 14.49
C TYR A 349 34.34 -26.15 13.34
N GLN A 350 34.77 -27.39 13.04
CA GLN A 350 34.23 -28.26 12.00
C GLN A 350 32.95 -28.88 12.54
N GLY A 351 31.83 -28.64 11.87
CA GLY A 351 30.58 -29.22 12.31
C GLY A 351 30.15 -28.76 13.70
N ALA A 352 30.47 -27.50 14.10
CA ALA A 352 29.58 -26.84 15.06
C ALA A 352 28.17 -27.02 14.49
N ASP A 353 27.34 -27.78 15.20
CA ASP A 353 25.99 -28.13 14.78
C ASP A 353 25.28 -26.82 14.44
N ASN A 354 25.26 -26.47 13.15
CA ASN A 354 24.62 -25.26 12.65
C ASN A 354 23.15 -25.27 13.07
N SER A 355 22.57 -26.45 13.35
CA SER A 355 21.27 -26.63 13.97
C SER A 355 21.21 -26.10 15.41
N LEU A 356 22.10 -26.51 16.33
CA LEU A 356 22.06 -26.09 17.74
C LEU A 356 22.34 -24.59 17.89
N LEU A 357 23.34 -24.06 17.18
CA LEU A 357 23.62 -22.62 17.15
C LEU A 357 22.44 -21.83 16.58
N LYS A 358 21.81 -22.34 15.52
CA LYS A 358 20.60 -21.73 14.96
C LYS A 358 19.43 -21.77 15.94
N GLU A 359 19.24 -22.86 16.67
CA GLU A 359 18.19 -22.94 17.68
C GLU A 359 18.41 -21.95 18.83
N GLU A 360 19.65 -21.79 19.29
CA GLU A 360 20.01 -20.77 20.27
C GLU A 360 19.78 -19.35 19.74
N LEU A 361 20.15 -19.07 18.49
CA LEU A 361 19.87 -17.77 17.85
C LEU A 361 18.37 -17.52 17.74
N GLN A 362 17.57 -18.48 17.28
CA GLN A 362 16.11 -18.40 17.20
C GLN A 362 15.49 -18.19 18.60
N LYS A 363 15.97 -18.90 19.62
CA LYS A 363 15.55 -18.73 21.02
C LYS A 363 15.88 -17.31 21.51
N MET A 364 17.05 -16.78 21.16
CA MET A 364 17.45 -15.41 21.48
C MET A 364 16.58 -14.36 20.76
N GLN A 365 16.24 -14.57 19.48
CA GLN A 365 15.32 -13.70 18.74
C GLN A 365 13.93 -13.63 19.42
N ILE A 366 13.38 -14.77 19.84
CA ILE A 366 12.13 -14.83 20.62
C ILE A 366 12.27 -14.04 21.92
N ARG A 367 13.39 -14.22 22.63
CA ARG A 367 13.69 -13.47 23.87
C ARG A 367 13.74 -11.97 23.68
N ARG A 368 14.46 -11.48 22.67
CA ARG A 368 14.52 -10.03 22.34
C ARG A 368 13.15 -9.49 21.98
N THR A 369 12.38 -10.24 21.21
CA THR A 369 11.04 -9.83 20.79
C THR A 369 10.10 -9.69 21.97
N ILE A 370 10.07 -10.65 22.90
CA ILE A 370 9.26 -10.58 24.12
C ILE A 370 9.73 -9.43 25.01
N ALA A 371 11.04 -9.27 25.22
CA ALA A 371 11.58 -8.19 26.02
C ALA A 371 11.20 -6.80 25.47
N GLU A 372 11.36 -6.60 24.16
CA GLU A 372 10.98 -5.37 23.47
C GLU A 372 9.47 -5.12 23.52
N HIS A 373 8.66 -6.18 23.36
CA HIS A 373 7.21 -6.09 23.51
C HIS A 373 6.82 -5.57 24.89
N LEU A 374 7.31 -6.19 25.96
CA LEU A 374 6.99 -5.80 27.33
C LEU A 374 7.46 -4.37 27.63
N GLN A 375 8.61 -3.95 27.08
CA GLN A 375 9.09 -2.59 27.23
C GLN A 375 8.17 -1.58 26.53
N LYS A 376 7.75 -1.84 25.28
CA LYS A 376 6.82 -0.97 24.56
C LYS A 376 5.44 -0.97 25.19
N GLU A 377 4.95 -2.12 25.66
CA GLU A 377 3.66 -2.24 26.33
C GLU A 377 3.60 -1.34 27.58
N ARG A 378 4.66 -1.30 28.40
CA ARG A 378 4.74 -0.39 29.55
C ARG A 378 4.63 1.09 29.16
N LYS A 379 5.11 1.47 27.97
CA LYS A 379 5.06 2.85 27.46
C LYS A 379 3.70 3.19 26.84
N PHE A 380 3.11 2.25 26.09
CA PHE A 380 1.90 2.49 25.28
C PHE A 380 0.59 2.17 26.01
N ARG A 381 0.61 1.29 27.00
CA ARG A 381 -0.59 0.94 27.79
C ARG A 381 -1.23 2.14 28.49
N PRO A 382 -0.48 3.09 29.09
CA PRO A 382 -1.07 4.33 29.64
C PRO A 382 -1.74 5.22 28.59
N LEU A 383 -1.33 5.11 27.33
CA LEU A 383 -1.89 5.86 26.20
C LEU A 383 -3.11 5.15 25.57
N GLY A 384 -3.56 4.03 26.13
CA GLY A 384 -4.65 3.23 25.56
C GLY A 384 -4.26 2.51 24.26
N ILE A 385 -2.98 2.39 23.95
CA ILE A 385 -2.49 1.73 22.73
C ILE A 385 -2.07 0.32 23.09
N LYS A 386 -2.74 -0.67 22.50
CA LYS A 386 -2.33 -2.07 22.61
C LYS A 386 -1.11 -2.34 21.72
N VAL A 387 -0.13 -3.07 22.22
CA VAL A 387 1.06 -3.46 21.46
C VAL A 387 0.87 -4.88 20.94
N LEU A 388 1.21 -5.11 19.67
CA LEU A 388 1.20 -6.43 19.03
C LEU A 388 2.59 -6.76 18.47
N SER A 389 2.96 -8.04 18.55
CA SER A 389 4.17 -8.57 17.92
C SER A 389 3.85 -9.71 16.97
N LEU A 390 4.57 -9.73 15.85
CA LEU A 390 4.40 -10.73 14.80
C LEU A 390 5.66 -11.58 14.66
N PHE A 391 5.48 -12.90 14.66
CA PHE A 391 6.51 -13.90 14.39
C PHE A 391 6.24 -14.56 13.04
N PHE A 392 7.21 -14.49 12.15
CA PHE A 392 7.26 -15.32 10.95
C PHE A 392 8.03 -16.60 11.26
N ILE A 393 7.39 -17.75 11.03
CA ILE A 393 7.95 -19.09 11.29
C ILE A 393 8.14 -19.90 10.01
N ASP A 394 9.12 -20.80 10.03
CA ASP A 394 9.57 -21.60 8.89
C ASP A 394 8.74 -22.87 8.68
N LYS A 395 8.13 -23.40 9.75
CA LYS A 395 7.22 -24.55 9.72
C LYS A 395 6.14 -24.43 10.77
N VAL A 396 4.91 -24.81 10.44
CA VAL A 396 3.77 -24.81 11.37
C VAL A 396 4.00 -25.74 12.56
N GLU A 397 4.66 -26.87 12.33
CA GLU A 397 5.02 -27.87 13.35
C GLU A 397 5.95 -27.30 14.43
N ASN A 398 6.76 -26.29 14.11
CA ASN A 398 7.64 -25.67 15.11
C ASN A 398 6.85 -24.89 16.17
N TYR A 399 5.57 -24.59 15.94
CA TYR A 399 4.70 -23.93 16.92
C TYR A 399 3.53 -24.80 17.40
N ARG A 400 2.87 -25.57 16.51
CA ARG A 400 1.74 -26.45 16.91
C ARG A 400 2.24 -27.69 17.66
N ASN A 401 1.33 -28.39 18.35
CA ASN A 401 1.60 -29.65 19.05
C ASN A 401 2.80 -29.57 20.01
N ASP A 402 2.86 -28.49 20.80
CA ASP A 402 4.00 -28.18 21.67
C ASP A 402 5.33 -28.15 20.92
N GLY A 403 5.35 -27.56 19.72
CA GLY A 403 6.55 -27.36 18.93
C GLY A 403 7.60 -26.50 19.66
N LYS A 404 8.83 -26.51 19.15
CA LYS A 404 9.97 -25.83 19.80
C LYS A 404 9.74 -24.34 20.09
N PHE A 405 9.16 -23.58 19.15
CA PHE A 405 8.86 -22.17 19.33
C PHE A 405 7.77 -21.92 20.37
N TYR A 406 6.79 -22.83 20.49
CA TYR A 406 5.76 -22.72 21.52
C TYR A 406 6.38 -22.87 22.91
N ARG A 407 7.19 -23.92 23.12
CA ARG A 407 7.85 -24.17 24.41
C ARG A 407 8.79 -23.04 24.81
N TRP A 408 9.65 -22.61 23.88
CA TRP A 408 10.57 -21.52 24.15
C TRP A 408 9.84 -20.21 24.43
N PHE A 409 8.77 -19.92 23.70
CA PHE A 409 7.94 -18.74 23.97
C PHE A 409 7.36 -18.78 25.38
N GLU A 410 6.73 -19.89 25.79
CA GLU A 410 6.14 -19.99 27.13
C GLU A 410 7.19 -19.86 28.24
N GLU A 411 8.32 -20.55 28.12
CA GLU A 411 9.45 -20.51 29.06
C GLU A 411 9.95 -19.07 29.25
N ILE A 412 10.33 -18.43 28.13
CA ILE A 412 10.89 -17.07 28.13
C ILE A 412 9.86 -16.05 28.59
N TYR A 413 8.60 -16.22 28.20
CA TYR A 413 7.54 -15.31 28.61
C TYR A 413 7.31 -15.38 30.12
N ARG A 414 7.26 -16.57 30.73
CA ARG A 414 7.14 -16.72 32.20
C ARG A 414 8.31 -16.04 32.90
N GLU A 415 9.52 -16.20 32.39
CA GLU A 415 10.72 -15.58 32.94
C GLU A 415 10.66 -14.04 32.89
N LEU A 416 10.38 -13.46 31.72
CA LEU A 416 10.46 -12.02 31.49
C LEU A 416 9.22 -11.25 32.00
N ALA A 417 8.02 -11.82 31.80
CA ALA A 417 6.77 -11.20 32.19
C ALA A 417 6.39 -11.49 33.65
N LYS A 418 6.98 -12.53 34.27
CA LYS A 418 6.61 -13.04 35.60
C LYS A 418 5.11 -13.36 35.70
N ALA A 419 4.54 -13.90 34.63
CA ALA A 419 3.12 -14.21 34.50
C ALA A 419 2.91 -15.41 33.57
N GLU A 420 1.78 -16.10 33.71
CA GLU A 420 1.44 -17.22 32.82
C GLU A 420 1.11 -16.74 31.40
N PRO A 421 1.55 -17.45 30.34
CA PRO A 421 1.31 -17.10 28.94
C PRO A 421 -0.12 -17.43 28.45
N THR A 422 -1.09 -17.59 29.35
CA THR A 422 -2.44 -18.05 29.00
C THR A 422 -3.14 -17.08 28.04
N GLY A 423 -3.37 -17.54 26.80
CA GLY A 423 -4.09 -16.78 25.77
C GLY A 423 -3.35 -15.56 25.21
N VAL A 424 -2.08 -15.33 25.58
CA VAL A 424 -1.32 -14.15 25.13
C VAL A 424 -0.72 -14.32 23.73
N HIS A 425 -0.60 -15.57 23.27
CA HIS A 425 -0.07 -15.92 21.96
C HIS A 425 -0.97 -16.91 21.24
N ASN A 426 -1.01 -16.83 19.90
CA ASN A 426 -1.73 -17.78 19.07
C ASN A 426 -1.07 -17.91 17.69
N GLY A 427 -1.25 -19.07 17.05
CA GLY A 427 -0.73 -19.38 15.73
C GLY A 427 -1.83 -19.49 14.70
N TYR A 428 -1.69 -18.70 13.63
CA TYR A 428 -2.62 -18.66 12.51
C TYR A 428 -2.04 -19.37 11.30
N PHE A 429 -2.57 -20.57 11.04
CA PHE A 429 -2.07 -21.47 10.01
C PHE A 429 -3.22 -22.06 9.23
N SER A 430 -2.96 -22.33 7.97
CA SER A 430 -3.93 -22.86 7.04
C SER A 430 -4.28 -24.31 7.36
N GLN A 431 -5.57 -24.64 7.33
CA GLN A 431 -6.08 -25.98 7.66
C GLN A 431 -6.59 -26.72 6.42
N ASP A 432 -6.27 -28.01 6.30
CA ASP A 432 -6.84 -28.85 5.25
C ASP A 432 -8.35 -29.13 5.48
N LYS A 433 -9.00 -29.79 4.51
CA LYS A 433 -10.44 -30.14 4.59
C LYS A 433 -10.80 -31.08 5.76
N LYS A 434 -9.80 -31.65 6.45
CA LYS A 434 -9.96 -32.51 7.63
C LYS A 434 -9.61 -31.77 8.93
N GLY A 435 -9.33 -30.46 8.86
CA GLY A 435 -8.99 -29.61 10.00
C GLY A 435 -7.51 -29.66 10.43
N VAL A 436 -6.64 -30.32 9.66
CA VAL A 436 -5.21 -30.45 9.99
C VAL A 436 -4.44 -29.28 9.39
N ALA A 437 -3.69 -28.56 10.23
CA ALA A 437 -2.87 -27.45 9.76
C ALA A 437 -1.75 -27.93 8.81
N LYS A 438 -1.48 -27.18 7.75
CA LYS A 438 -0.47 -27.50 6.74
C LYS A 438 0.52 -26.37 6.52
N ASP A 439 1.75 -26.74 6.20
CA ASP A 439 2.71 -25.85 5.54
C ASP A 439 2.23 -25.62 4.11
N THR A 440 1.85 -24.39 3.80
CA THR A 440 1.46 -23.99 2.45
C THR A 440 2.34 -22.83 2.01
N ASN A 441 2.49 -22.68 0.69
CA ASN A 441 3.09 -21.48 0.10
C ASN A 441 2.12 -20.29 0.11
N GLY A 442 1.00 -20.38 0.83
CA GLY A 442 0.04 -19.30 0.95
C GLY A 442 -0.77 -19.03 -0.31
N ASN A 443 -1.03 -19.99 -1.22
CA ASN A 443 -1.86 -19.80 -2.44
C ASN A 443 -3.11 -20.70 -2.52
N THR A 444 -3.43 -21.42 -1.46
CA THR A 444 -4.54 -22.39 -1.39
C THR A 444 -5.85 -21.77 -0.86
N GLN A 445 -6.96 -22.46 -1.08
CA GLN A 445 -8.27 -22.07 -0.55
C GLN A 445 -8.33 -22.11 0.98
N ALA A 446 -7.66 -23.11 1.59
CA ALA A 446 -7.49 -23.23 3.03
C ALA A 446 -6.84 -21.98 3.67
N ASP A 447 -5.87 -21.38 2.97
CA ASP A 447 -5.23 -20.14 3.41
C ASP A 447 -6.23 -18.97 3.41
N ASN A 448 -7.12 -18.91 2.41
CA ASN A 448 -8.15 -17.86 2.31
C ASN A 448 -9.14 -17.97 3.48
N ASP A 449 -9.58 -19.17 3.82
CA ASP A 449 -10.56 -19.41 4.89
C ASP A 449 -9.97 -19.07 6.27
N THR A 450 -8.71 -19.45 6.50
CA THR A 450 -7.97 -19.09 7.73
C THR A 450 -7.79 -17.58 7.84
N TYR A 451 -7.49 -16.92 6.73
CA TYR A 451 -7.34 -15.46 6.68
C TYR A 451 -8.67 -14.74 6.98
N GLN A 452 -9.81 -15.26 6.51
CA GLN A 452 -11.13 -14.68 6.83
C GLN A 452 -11.40 -14.65 8.34
N LEU A 453 -10.98 -15.69 9.07
CA LEU A 453 -11.09 -15.72 10.53
C LEU A 453 -10.25 -14.61 11.18
N ILE A 454 -9.01 -14.40 10.71
CA ILE A 454 -8.11 -13.35 11.22
C ILE A 454 -8.68 -11.95 10.96
N MET A 455 -9.21 -11.71 9.76
CA MET A 455 -9.77 -10.41 9.39
C MET A 455 -11.01 -10.05 10.21
N ARG A 456 -11.88 -11.03 10.50
CA ARG A 456 -13.06 -10.82 11.35
C ARG A 456 -12.69 -10.41 12.77
N ASP A 457 -11.59 -10.96 13.31
CA ASP A 457 -11.12 -10.66 14.67
C ASP A 457 -10.17 -9.45 14.75
N LYS A 458 -9.93 -8.72 13.65
CA LYS A 458 -8.94 -7.64 13.61
C LYS A 458 -9.20 -6.53 14.63
N GLU A 459 -10.46 -6.10 14.79
CA GLU A 459 -10.82 -5.10 15.80
C GLU A 459 -10.71 -5.65 17.22
N ARG A 460 -11.02 -6.94 17.40
CA ARG A 460 -10.86 -7.62 18.68
C ARG A 460 -9.39 -7.73 19.09
N LEU A 461 -8.46 -7.83 18.13
CA LEU A 461 -7.03 -7.80 18.40
C LEU A 461 -6.55 -6.45 18.95
N LEU A 462 -7.24 -5.34 18.63
CA LEU A 462 -6.87 -3.99 19.09
C LEU A 462 -7.38 -3.66 20.50
N SER A 463 -8.39 -4.40 20.98
CA SER A 463 -8.92 -4.23 22.34
C SER A 463 -7.92 -4.68 23.40
N LEU A 464 -7.75 -3.86 24.45
CA LEU A 464 -6.98 -4.19 25.64
C LEU A 464 -7.56 -5.36 26.46
N ASP A 465 -8.85 -5.65 26.32
CA ASP A 465 -9.51 -6.76 27.02
C ASP A 465 -9.12 -8.12 26.43
N ASN A 466 -8.65 -8.13 25.18
CA ASN A 466 -8.18 -9.34 24.53
C ASN A 466 -6.71 -9.61 24.96
N PRO A 467 -6.41 -10.74 25.64
CA PRO A 467 -5.05 -11.05 26.07
C PRO A 467 -4.10 -11.33 24.90
N LEU A 468 -4.62 -11.74 23.74
CA LEU A 468 -3.82 -12.10 22.57
C LEU A 468 -3.05 -10.88 22.04
N ARG A 469 -1.73 -11.00 22.01
CA ARG A 469 -0.81 -9.92 21.58
C ARG A 469 0.47 -10.39 20.86
N PHE A 470 0.74 -11.70 20.87
CA PHE A 470 1.80 -12.32 20.08
C PHE A 470 1.20 -13.24 19.02
N ILE A 471 1.57 -13.04 17.76
CA ILE A 471 0.95 -13.68 16.62
C ILE A 471 2.01 -14.48 15.87
N PHE A 472 1.78 -15.77 15.67
CA PHE A 472 2.67 -16.65 14.89
C PHE A 472 2.06 -16.95 13.52
N SER A 473 2.83 -16.78 12.46
CA SER A 473 2.41 -16.99 11.07
C SER A 473 3.52 -17.65 10.26
N HIS A 474 3.19 -18.67 9.46
CA HIS A 474 4.14 -19.31 8.54
C HIS A 474 4.21 -18.59 7.19
N SER A 475 3.05 -18.41 6.57
CA SER A 475 2.89 -17.82 5.23
C SER A 475 1.48 -17.22 5.03
N ALA A 476 0.61 -17.34 6.04
CA ALA A 476 -0.82 -17.06 5.94
C ALA A 476 -1.17 -15.56 6.01
N LEU A 477 -0.25 -14.73 6.51
CA LEU A 477 -0.40 -13.28 6.45
C LEU A 477 -0.04 -12.80 5.05
N ARG A 478 -0.99 -12.92 4.11
CA ARG A 478 -0.90 -12.40 2.73
C ARG A 478 -0.94 -10.88 2.70
N GLU A 479 -0.56 -10.29 1.56
CA GLU A 479 -0.92 -8.91 1.20
C GLU A 479 -2.40 -8.66 1.60
N GLY A 480 -2.65 -7.66 2.46
CA GLY A 480 -3.97 -7.37 3.02
C GLY A 480 -4.08 -7.44 4.55
N TRP A 481 -3.25 -8.24 5.25
CA TRP A 481 -3.15 -8.14 6.70
C TRP A 481 -2.24 -6.99 7.09
N ASP A 482 -2.84 -5.93 7.63
CA ASP A 482 -2.15 -4.70 8.02
C ASP A 482 -2.78 -4.16 9.30
N ASN A 483 -2.08 -4.35 10.43
CA ASN A 483 -2.56 -3.94 11.74
C ASN A 483 -1.72 -2.76 12.27
N PRO A 484 -2.36 -1.60 12.57
CA PRO A 484 -1.65 -0.40 12.99
C PRO A 484 -0.86 -0.57 14.29
N ASN A 485 -1.21 -1.54 15.13
CA ASN A 485 -0.64 -1.70 16.47
C ASN A 485 0.48 -2.74 16.52
N VAL A 486 0.98 -3.21 15.37
CA VAL A 486 2.18 -4.04 15.29
C VAL A 486 3.43 -3.17 15.49
N PHE A 487 4.22 -3.49 16.50
CA PHE A 487 5.45 -2.76 16.84
C PHE A 487 6.71 -3.61 16.75
N GLN A 488 6.58 -4.93 16.63
CA GLN A 488 7.69 -5.85 16.45
C GLN A 488 7.37 -6.86 15.36
N ILE A 489 8.35 -7.10 14.49
CA ILE A 489 8.34 -8.19 13.52
C ILE A 489 9.61 -9.01 13.75
N CYS A 490 9.43 -10.29 14.05
CA CYS A 490 10.51 -11.24 14.26
C CYS A 490 10.49 -12.25 13.12
N THR A 491 11.57 -12.32 12.35
CA THR A 491 11.73 -13.28 11.27
C THR A 491 12.56 -14.47 11.77
N LEU A 492 11.92 -15.60 12.03
CA LEU A 492 12.58 -16.85 12.44
C LEU A 492 12.91 -17.75 11.23
N ASN A 493 12.56 -17.31 10.02
CA ASN A 493 12.69 -18.07 8.79
C ASN A 493 14.13 -17.98 8.26
N ASP A 494 14.65 -19.13 7.83
CA ASP A 494 15.96 -19.27 7.20
C ASP A 494 15.92 -19.08 5.68
N THR A 495 14.74 -18.83 5.12
CA THR A 495 14.52 -18.94 3.69
C THR A 495 15.26 -17.81 2.97
N ALA A 496 16.31 -18.17 2.23
CA ALA A 496 17.00 -17.35 1.22
C ALA A 496 16.09 -16.95 0.04
N SER A 497 14.78 -17.07 0.19
CA SER A 497 13.78 -16.68 -0.79
C SER A 497 13.76 -15.15 -0.85
N GLU A 498 13.97 -14.61 -2.04
CA GLU A 498 13.76 -13.19 -2.41
C GLU A 498 12.28 -12.78 -2.30
N ILE A 499 11.58 -13.15 -1.22
CA ILE A 499 10.32 -12.51 -0.89
C ILE A 499 10.69 -11.12 -0.37
N LYS A 500 10.20 -10.09 -1.06
CA LYS A 500 10.53 -8.67 -0.82
C LYS A 500 10.33 -8.32 0.66
N LYS A 501 11.42 -8.14 1.41
CA LYS A 501 11.39 -7.81 2.86
C LYS A 501 10.56 -6.57 3.12
N ARG A 502 10.56 -5.63 2.17
CA ARG A 502 9.70 -4.44 2.15
C ARG A 502 8.21 -4.76 2.37
N GLN A 503 7.70 -5.85 1.78
CA GLN A 503 6.29 -6.24 1.95
C GLN A 503 5.99 -6.78 3.36
N GLU A 504 6.93 -7.48 3.99
CA GLU A 504 6.77 -7.98 5.35
C GLU A 504 6.75 -6.85 6.37
N ILE A 505 7.70 -5.92 6.27
CA ILE A 505 7.77 -4.75 7.16
C ILE A 505 6.59 -3.79 6.94
N GLY A 506 6.09 -3.67 5.69
CA GLY A 506 4.94 -2.84 5.33
C GLY A 506 3.68 -3.14 6.14
N ARG A 507 3.57 -4.35 6.70
CA ARG A 507 2.48 -4.82 7.57
C ARG A 507 2.46 -4.16 8.95
N GLY A 508 3.59 -3.58 9.36
CA GLY A 508 3.78 -2.90 10.65
C GLY A 508 4.02 -1.39 10.53
N LEU A 509 4.09 -0.84 9.31
CA LEU A 509 4.44 0.57 9.09
C LEU A 509 3.31 1.55 9.38
N ARG A 510 2.04 1.11 9.47
CA ARG A 510 0.92 2.00 9.83
C ARG A 510 1.13 2.64 11.21
N LEU A 511 0.73 3.90 11.35
CA LEU A 511 0.67 4.55 12.67
C LEU A 511 -0.35 3.85 13.58
N PRO A 512 -0.01 3.65 14.88
CA PRO A 512 -0.84 2.94 15.84
C PRO A 512 -2.09 3.73 16.21
N VAL A 513 -3.11 3.02 16.70
CA VAL A 513 -4.37 3.60 17.19
C VAL A 513 -4.58 3.28 18.66
N ASP A 514 -5.24 4.19 19.37
CA ASP A 514 -5.68 4.01 20.75
C ASP A 514 -7.03 3.26 20.82
N GLN A 515 -7.55 3.04 22.03
CA GLN A 515 -8.85 2.38 22.24
C GLN A 515 -10.05 3.18 21.70
N THR A 516 -9.89 4.48 21.41
CA THR A 516 -10.93 5.31 20.80
C THR A 516 -10.91 5.26 19.28
N GLY A 517 -9.89 4.61 18.69
CA GLY A 517 -9.71 4.51 17.25
C GLY A 517 -8.99 5.71 16.64
N VAL A 518 -8.41 6.59 17.45
CA VAL A 518 -7.64 7.76 17.01
C VAL A 518 -6.18 7.37 16.80
N ARG A 519 -5.55 7.92 15.75
CA ARG A 519 -4.16 7.64 15.42
C ARG A 519 -3.21 8.42 16.33
N TYR A 520 -2.15 7.75 16.76
CA TYR A 520 -1.09 8.35 17.55
C TYR A 520 0.08 8.76 16.64
N HIS A 521 0.43 10.04 16.62
CA HIS A 521 1.34 10.64 15.63
C HIS A 521 2.76 10.92 16.14
N ASP A 522 3.10 10.59 17.39
CA ASP A 522 4.43 10.87 17.93
C ASP A 522 5.51 10.01 17.27
N LYS A 523 6.28 10.65 16.38
CA LYS A 523 7.37 10.03 15.61
C LYS A 523 8.45 9.39 16.48
N THR A 524 8.63 9.84 17.73
CA THR A 524 9.69 9.34 18.62
C THR A 524 9.35 7.97 19.22
N GLN A 525 8.06 7.69 19.40
CA GLN A 525 7.58 6.43 19.96
C GLN A 525 7.14 5.46 18.86
N ASN A 526 6.69 5.97 17.71
CA ASN A 526 6.22 5.20 16.56
C ASN A 526 7.38 4.53 15.80
N VAL A 527 7.99 3.53 16.43
CA VAL A 527 9.11 2.76 15.91
C VAL A 527 8.72 1.30 15.79
N LEU A 528 8.81 0.76 14.58
CA LEU A 528 8.74 -0.67 14.27
C LEU A 528 10.12 -1.28 14.48
N THR A 529 10.23 -2.26 15.38
CA THR A 529 11.49 -2.98 15.62
C THR A 529 11.46 -4.29 14.83
N VAL A 530 12.43 -4.49 13.94
CA VAL A 530 12.61 -5.72 13.16
C VAL A 530 13.73 -6.53 13.81
N ILE A 531 13.39 -7.71 14.31
CA ILE A 531 14.34 -8.64 14.91
C ILE A 531 14.79 -9.61 13.80
N ALA A 532 16.04 -9.47 13.37
CA ALA A 532 16.58 -10.19 12.21
C ALA A 532 17.76 -11.08 12.62
N ASN A 533 17.93 -12.18 11.88
CA ASN A 533 19.07 -13.11 11.97
C ASN A 533 20.23 -12.70 11.03
N GLU A 534 20.27 -11.44 10.60
CA GLU A 534 21.31 -10.89 9.75
C GLU A 534 21.82 -9.56 10.32
N SER A 535 23.00 -9.14 9.87
CA SER A 535 23.61 -7.89 10.33
C SER A 535 22.79 -6.67 9.89
N TYR A 536 22.85 -5.61 10.69
CA TYR A 536 22.21 -4.34 10.37
C TYR A 536 22.61 -3.83 8.98
N GLU A 537 23.90 -3.91 8.63
CA GLU A 537 24.40 -3.45 7.34
C GLU A 537 23.83 -4.25 6.17
N GLU A 538 23.74 -5.57 6.32
CA GLU A 538 23.12 -6.43 5.31
C GLU A 538 21.63 -6.13 5.16
N PHE A 539 20.90 -6.03 6.28
CA PHE A 539 19.47 -5.72 6.27
C PHE A 539 19.22 -4.36 5.61
N ALA A 540 19.93 -3.32 6.05
CA ALA A 540 19.77 -1.95 5.57
C ALA A 540 20.10 -1.84 4.09
N THR A 541 21.18 -2.48 3.63
CA THR A 541 21.57 -2.48 2.22
C THR A 541 20.57 -3.23 1.34
N LYS A 542 20.05 -4.39 1.80
CA LYS A 542 19.03 -5.15 1.07
C LYS A 542 17.74 -4.34 0.96
N LEU A 543 17.25 -3.77 2.06
CA LEU A 543 16.03 -2.95 2.06
C LEU A 543 16.19 -1.68 1.22
N GLN A 544 17.34 -1.02 1.29
CA GLN A 544 17.65 0.15 0.46
C GLN A 544 17.58 -0.20 -1.03
N ARG A 545 18.25 -1.28 -1.45
CA ARG A 545 18.21 -1.75 -2.84
C ARG A 545 16.80 -2.10 -3.28
N GLU A 546 16.02 -2.80 -2.45
CA GLU A 546 14.61 -3.09 -2.75
C GLU A 546 13.79 -1.80 -2.95
N ILE A 547 14.01 -0.76 -2.15
CA ILE A 547 13.31 0.53 -2.31
C ILE A 547 13.76 1.27 -3.57
N GLU A 548 15.07 1.29 -3.83
CA GLU A 548 15.65 1.93 -5.03
C GLU A 548 15.18 1.25 -6.32
N ASP A 549 15.18 -0.09 -6.35
CA ASP A 549 14.75 -0.89 -7.52
C ASP A 549 13.23 -0.77 -7.77
N ASP A 550 12.41 -0.76 -6.71
CA ASP A 550 10.94 -0.77 -6.85
C ASP A 550 10.32 0.62 -7.03
N CYS A 551 10.97 1.69 -6.54
CA CYS A 551 10.43 3.06 -6.56
C CYS A 551 11.31 4.07 -7.29
N GLY A 552 12.54 3.71 -7.69
CA GLY A 552 13.45 4.64 -8.38
C GLY A 552 13.93 5.81 -7.50
N VAL A 553 13.86 5.68 -6.17
CA VAL A 553 14.22 6.74 -5.21
C VAL A 553 15.36 6.31 -4.32
N GLN A 554 16.30 7.23 -4.04
CA GLN A 554 17.39 6.98 -3.11
C GLN A 554 16.87 6.98 -1.67
N PHE A 555 16.98 5.84 -1.00
CA PHE A 555 16.62 5.70 0.41
C PHE A 555 17.88 5.68 1.27
N ALA A 556 18.10 6.72 2.07
CA ALA A 556 19.32 6.83 2.87
C ALA A 556 19.35 5.77 3.99
N LYS A 557 20.50 5.10 4.20
CA LYS A 557 20.69 4.17 5.31
C LYS A 557 20.38 4.79 6.68
N SER A 558 20.59 6.10 6.84
CA SER A 558 20.26 6.85 8.06
C SER A 558 18.78 6.81 8.44
N HIS A 559 17.88 6.43 7.52
CA HIS A 559 16.46 6.26 7.80
C HIS A 559 16.16 4.95 8.55
N ILE A 560 17.10 3.99 8.52
CA ILE A 560 17.05 2.73 9.27
C ILE A 560 17.95 2.90 10.49
N LYS A 561 17.43 2.61 11.68
CA LYS A 561 18.19 2.79 12.92
C LYS A 561 18.72 1.46 13.41
N ASN A 562 20.02 1.38 13.70
CA ASN A 562 20.57 0.25 14.43
C ASN A 562 20.21 0.40 15.92
N LYS A 563 19.57 -0.62 16.51
CA LYS A 563 19.20 -0.59 17.93
C LYS A 563 20.42 -0.53 18.85
N ALA A 564 21.56 -1.10 18.45
CA ALA A 564 22.78 -1.09 19.25
C ALA A 564 23.30 0.33 19.53
N ASP A 565 23.04 1.28 18.62
CA ASP A 565 23.52 2.66 18.71
C ASP A 565 22.67 3.55 19.64
N LYS A 566 21.66 2.96 20.29
CA LYS A 566 20.70 3.70 21.10
C LYS A 566 21.34 4.25 22.37
N ALA A 567 21.59 5.56 22.38
CA ALA A 567 22.06 6.27 23.56
C ALA A 567 20.90 6.61 24.52
N MET A 568 21.10 6.34 25.82
CA MET A 568 20.18 6.84 26.86
C MET A 568 20.39 8.35 27.08
N LEU A 569 19.48 9.15 26.56
CA LEU A 569 19.41 10.58 26.87
C LEU A 569 18.73 10.79 28.21
N ARG A 570 19.45 11.34 29.20
CA ARG A 570 18.87 11.78 30.46
C ARG A 570 18.38 13.23 30.31
N TYR A 571 17.09 13.44 30.51
CA TYR A 571 16.52 14.78 30.54
C TYR A 571 17.14 15.60 31.68
N ARG A 572 17.91 16.64 31.33
CA ARG A 572 18.44 17.62 32.30
C ARG A 572 17.31 18.60 32.63
N LYS A 573 16.63 18.38 33.76
CA LYS A 573 15.54 19.23 34.24
C LYS A 573 15.95 20.71 34.34
N ASP A 574 17.22 20.96 34.64
CA ASP A 574 17.78 22.30 34.88
C ASP A 574 18.04 23.10 33.58
N PHE A 575 17.96 22.47 32.40
CA PHE A 575 18.20 23.15 31.11
C PHE A 575 17.02 24.02 30.65
N SER A 576 15.83 23.80 31.23
CA SER A 576 14.64 24.64 31.00
C SER A 576 14.80 26.07 31.54
N LEU A 577 15.77 26.29 32.44
CA LEU A 577 16.12 27.58 33.03
C LEU A 577 17.28 28.28 32.29
N HIS A 578 17.82 27.66 31.22
CA HIS A 578 18.92 28.25 30.48
C HIS A 578 18.43 29.49 29.71
N PRO A 579 19.14 30.64 29.80
CA PRO A 579 18.72 31.89 29.15
C PRO A 579 18.45 31.74 27.66
N ASP A 580 19.31 30.98 26.95
CA ASP A 580 19.15 30.73 25.51
C ASP A 580 17.91 29.91 25.18
N PHE A 581 17.56 28.92 26.02
CA PHE A 581 16.35 28.13 25.82
C PHE A 581 15.10 28.97 26.07
N ALA A 582 15.10 29.81 27.12
CA ALA A 582 14.02 30.74 27.39
C ALA A 582 13.83 31.74 26.23
N ALA A 583 14.91 32.32 25.70
CA ALA A 583 14.85 33.24 24.57
C ALA A 583 14.29 32.57 23.30
N ILE A 584 14.65 31.31 23.03
CA ILE A 584 14.10 30.52 21.92
C ILE A 584 12.63 30.17 22.17
N TRP A 585 12.29 29.72 23.38
CA TRP A 585 10.93 29.33 23.74
C TRP A 585 9.95 30.49 23.66
N GLU A 586 10.34 31.68 24.16
CA GLU A 586 9.54 32.90 24.05
C GLU A 586 9.22 33.25 22.59
N ARG A 587 10.11 32.94 21.64
CA ARG A 587 9.88 33.17 20.21
C ARG A 587 8.91 32.16 19.59
N ILE A 588 8.89 30.91 20.07
CA ILE A 588 8.19 29.79 19.42
C ILE A 588 6.84 29.48 20.09
N LYS A 589 6.65 29.82 21.37
CA LYS A 589 5.45 29.44 22.14
C LYS A 589 4.13 30.06 21.66
N HIS A 590 4.19 31.10 20.83
CA HIS A 590 3.01 31.83 20.37
C HIS A 590 2.25 31.01 19.32
N LYS A 591 1.06 30.52 19.67
CA LYS A 591 0.10 30.01 18.67
C LYS A 591 -0.53 31.19 17.96
N THR A 592 -0.14 31.42 16.70
CA THR A 592 -0.73 32.49 15.88
C THR A 592 -2.09 32.05 15.36
N SER A 593 -3.14 32.78 15.74
CA SER A 593 -4.47 32.66 15.13
C SER A 593 -4.64 33.78 14.12
N TYR A 594 -4.84 33.43 12.85
CA TYR A 594 -5.14 34.40 11.82
C TYR A 594 -6.63 34.73 11.85
N LEU A 595 -6.95 35.96 12.21
CA LEU A 595 -8.31 36.50 12.10
C LEU A 595 -8.36 37.35 10.83
N VAL A 596 -9.05 36.87 9.80
CA VAL A 596 -9.31 37.67 8.60
C VAL A 596 -10.53 38.54 8.90
N GLN A 597 -10.31 39.84 9.15
CA GLN A 597 -11.38 40.82 9.18
C GLN A 597 -11.62 41.31 7.76
N PHE A 598 -12.85 41.16 7.27
CA PHE A 598 -13.30 41.77 6.03
C PHE A 598 -14.64 42.45 6.26
N GLU A 599 -14.84 43.58 5.60
CA GLU A 599 -16.09 44.32 5.67
C GLU A 599 -17.09 43.72 4.68
N HIS A 600 -18.27 43.33 5.18
CA HIS A 600 -19.29 42.65 4.38
C HIS A 600 -19.76 43.48 3.17
N SER A 601 -19.91 44.79 3.36
CA SER A 601 -20.27 45.77 2.32
C SER A 601 -19.27 45.76 1.17
N GLU A 602 -17.98 45.84 1.50
CA GLU A 602 -16.89 45.91 0.52
C GLU A 602 -16.77 44.63 -0.32
N LEU A 603 -16.96 43.45 0.31
CA LEU A 603 -16.95 42.17 -0.41
C LEU A 603 -18.09 42.10 -1.43
N VAL A 604 -19.29 42.56 -1.03
CA VAL A 604 -20.45 42.58 -1.91
C VAL A 604 -20.20 43.48 -3.12
N GLU A 605 -19.73 44.69 -2.86
CA GLU A 605 -19.46 45.69 -3.91
C GLU A 605 -18.40 45.19 -4.90
N LYS A 606 -17.28 44.63 -4.43
CA LYS A 606 -16.23 44.09 -5.29
C LYS A 606 -16.70 42.92 -6.14
N ALA A 607 -17.51 42.03 -5.58
CA ALA A 607 -18.04 40.90 -6.33
C ALA A 607 -19.10 41.33 -7.37
N VAL A 608 -19.97 42.29 -7.07
CA VAL A 608 -20.89 42.89 -8.05
C VAL A 608 -20.10 43.56 -9.18
N GLN A 609 -19.05 44.32 -8.87
CA GLN A 609 -18.18 44.93 -9.88
C GLN A 609 -17.51 43.88 -10.78
N ASN A 610 -17.10 42.74 -10.22
CA ASN A 610 -16.49 41.66 -10.99
C ASN A 610 -17.52 40.89 -11.84
N LEU A 611 -18.74 40.65 -11.32
CA LEU A 611 -19.84 40.06 -12.07
C LEU A 611 -20.26 40.97 -13.24
N ALA A 612 -20.33 42.28 -13.03
CA ALA A 612 -20.65 43.25 -14.09
C ALA A 612 -19.58 43.29 -15.20
N LYS A 613 -18.34 42.91 -14.91
CA LYS A 613 -17.25 42.77 -15.90
C LYS A 613 -17.29 41.45 -16.66
N MET A 614 -18.13 40.49 -16.26
CA MET A 614 -18.23 39.21 -16.97
C MET A 614 -18.94 39.40 -18.32
N PRO A 615 -18.57 38.62 -19.36
CA PRO A 615 -19.25 38.65 -20.64
C PRO A 615 -20.74 38.32 -20.46
N GLN A 616 -21.63 39.10 -21.07
CA GLN A 616 -23.06 38.79 -21.06
C GLN A 616 -23.32 37.41 -21.68
N VAL A 617 -24.09 36.59 -20.97
CA VAL A 617 -24.55 35.29 -21.48
C VAL A 617 -25.54 35.56 -22.61
N GLN A 618 -25.14 35.29 -23.84
CA GLN A 618 -26.00 35.43 -25.01
C GLN A 618 -26.83 34.17 -25.20
N ALA A 619 -28.12 34.33 -25.56
CA ALA A 619 -28.98 33.21 -25.91
C ALA A 619 -28.38 32.42 -27.08
N ALA A 620 -28.45 31.09 -27.02
CA ALA A 620 -27.97 30.22 -28.09
C ALA A 620 -28.68 30.58 -29.41
N LYS A 621 -27.89 30.98 -30.41
CA LYS A 621 -28.39 31.32 -31.74
C LYS A 621 -28.17 30.14 -32.68
N ILE A 622 -29.25 29.60 -33.22
CA ILE A 622 -29.15 28.55 -34.25
C ILE A 622 -29.02 29.28 -35.59
N LYS A 623 -27.82 29.17 -36.20
CA LYS A 623 -27.59 29.65 -37.57
C LYS A 623 -27.87 28.52 -38.56
N SER A 624 -28.80 28.77 -39.48
CA SER A 624 -29.02 27.95 -40.65
C SER A 624 -28.38 28.63 -41.86
N GLU A 625 -27.40 27.96 -42.48
CA GLU A 625 -26.77 28.41 -43.72
C GLU A 625 -27.14 27.48 -44.87
N LYS A 626 -27.64 28.04 -45.98
CA LYS A 626 -27.83 27.31 -47.24
C LYS A 626 -26.81 27.78 -48.26
N VAL A 627 -25.89 26.89 -48.63
CA VAL A 627 -24.91 27.09 -49.70
C VAL A 627 -25.39 26.34 -50.94
N ALA A 628 -25.40 27.02 -52.10
CA ALA A 628 -25.64 26.39 -53.38
C ALA A 628 -24.30 26.13 -54.07
N ILE A 629 -24.07 24.89 -54.46
CA ILE A 629 -22.85 24.48 -55.17
C ILE A 629 -23.14 24.58 -56.67
N LYS A 630 -22.35 25.37 -57.39
CA LYS A 630 -22.39 25.44 -58.86
C LYS A 630 -21.11 24.83 -59.41
N MET A 631 -21.24 23.78 -60.21
CA MET A 631 -20.11 23.13 -60.87
C MET A 631 -19.91 23.72 -62.27
N SER A 632 -18.68 24.14 -62.59
CA SER A 632 -18.26 24.57 -63.92
C SER A 632 -16.97 23.84 -64.33
N GLU A 633 -16.59 23.93 -65.61
CA GLU A 633 -15.40 23.24 -66.16
C GLU A 633 -14.07 23.66 -65.49
N ASN A 634 -14.02 24.80 -64.80
CA ASN A 634 -12.83 25.29 -64.09
C ASN A 634 -12.84 25.00 -62.57
N GLY A 635 -13.85 24.30 -62.05
CA GLY A 635 -13.92 23.90 -60.63
C GLY A 635 -15.28 24.12 -59.97
N VAL A 636 -15.34 23.75 -58.69
CA VAL A 636 -16.53 23.86 -57.84
C VAL A 636 -16.53 25.22 -57.14
N GLU A 637 -17.44 26.12 -57.51
CA GLU A 637 -17.62 27.41 -56.83
C GLU A 637 -18.87 27.35 -55.93
N THR A 638 -18.72 27.86 -54.71
CA THR A 638 -19.78 27.92 -53.70
C THR A 638 -20.39 29.32 -53.68
N GLU A 639 -21.70 29.41 -53.92
CA GLU A 639 -22.43 30.68 -53.90
C GLU A 639 -23.35 30.72 -52.65
N TYR A 640 -23.08 31.67 -51.75
CA TYR A 640 -23.77 31.83 -50.47
C TYR A 640 -25.14 32.51 -50.69
N ARG A 641 -26.26 31.82 -50.40
CA ARG A 641 -27.61 32.31 -50.81
C ARG A 641 -28.50 32.87 -49.69
N ARG A 642 -28.41 32.42 -48.43
CA ARG A 642 -29.13 33.05 -47.30
C ARG A 642 -28.70 32.47 -45.95
N SER A 643 -28.65 33.32 -44.93
CA SER A 643 -28.61 32.93 -43.52
C SER A 643 -29.95 33.23 -42.84
N GLY A 644 -30.44 32.29 -42.05
CA GLY A 644 -31.57 32.50 -41.13
C GLY A 644 -31.08 32.35 -39.70
N GLU A 645 -31.40 33.32 -38.84
CA GLU A 645 -31.08 33.31 -37.41
C GLU A 645 -32.38 33.08 -36.64
N ILE A 646 -32.52 31.94 -35.97
CA ILE A 646 -33.65 31.66 -35.07
C ILE A 646 -33.10 31.69 -33.65
N GLN A 647 -33.66 32.57 -32.81
CA GLN A 647 -33.39 32.56 -31.37
C GLN A 647 -34.09 31.35 -30.75
N SER A 648 -33.31 30.49 -30.09
CA SER A 648 -33.84 29.35 -29.36
C SER A 648 -34.52 29.84 -28.07
N GLN A 649 -35.84 29.66 -27.96
CA GLN A 649 -36.60 29.81 -26.70
C GLN A 649 -36.69 28.45 -25.99
N THR A 650 -35.56 27.89 -25.58
CA THR A 650 -35.57 26.76 -24.63
C THR A 650 -35.44 27.31 -23.22
N ASP A 651 -36.44 27.02 -22.37
CA ASP A 651 -36.35 27.24 -20.94
C ASP A 651 -35.37 26.22 -20.34
N TRP A 652 -34.15 26.66 -20.04
CA TRP A 652 -33.19 25.86 -19.31
C TRP A 652 -33.58 25.88 -17.83
N ALA A 653 -33.71 24.70 -17.20
CA ALA A 653 -33.82 24.62 -15.75
C ALA A 653 -32.53 25.16 -15.13
N ILE A 654 -32.57 26.40 -14.61
CA ILE A 654 -31.42 27.02 -13.96
C ILE A 654 -31.11 26.19 -12.71
N PRO A 655 -29.92 25.57 -12.59
CA PRO A 655 -29.55 24.82 -11.40
C PRO A 655 -29.54 25.74 -10.18
N ASP A 656 -29.66 25.17 -8.97
CA ASP A 656 -29.62 25.91 -7.70
C ASP A 656 -28.22 26.50 -7.44
N LEU A 657 -27.91 27.58 -8.16
CA LEU A 657 -26.64 28.30 -8.15
C LEU A 657 -26.28 28.79 -6.76
N LEU A 658 -27.28 29.23 -5.99
CA LEU A 658 -27.10 29.70 -4.62
C LEU A 658 -26.56 28.60 -3.71
N ASN A 659 -27.09 27.38 -3.84
CA ASN A 659 -26.64 26.25 -3.03
C ASN A 659 -25.25 25.75 -3.48
N ALA A 660 -24.96 25.77 -4.78
CA ALA A 660 -23.64 25.46 -5.31
C ALA A 660 -22.57 26.47 -4.84
N LEU A 661 -22.88 27.77 -4.83
CA LEU A 661 -22.01 28.83 -4.34
C LEU A 661 -21.82 28.77 -2.82
N GLN A 662 -22.90 28.49 -2.07
CA GLN A 662 -22.83 28.28 -0.62
C GLN A 662 -21.92 27.10 -0.27
N LYS A 663 -22.02 25.96 -0.97
CA LYS A 663 -21.12 24.81 -0.74
C LYS A 663 -19.66 25.13 -1.05
N LYS A 664 -19.37 25.89 -2.11
CA LYS A 664 -17.99 26.21 -2.51
C LYS A 664 -17.32 27.28 -1.64
N THR A 665 -18.09 28.23 -1.13
CA THR A 665 -17.55 29.41 -0.42
C THR A 665 -17.76 29.36 1.09
N GLY A 666 -18.69 28.53 1.58
CA GLY A 666 -19.11 28.52 2.98
C GLY A 666 -19.96 29.73 3.40
N LEU A 667 -20.27 30.67 2.49
CA LEU A 667 -21.10 31.84 2.77
C LEU A 667 -22.59 31.45 2.74
N THR A 668 -23.41 32.07 3.59
CA THR A 668 -24.82 31.70 3.69
C THR A 668 -25.63 32.18 2.48
N ARG A 669 -26.73 31.49 2.19
CA ARG A 669 -27.69 31.87 1.13
C ARG A 669 -28.15 33.33 1.19
N SER A 670 -28.29 33.91 2.39
CA SER A 670 -28.67 35.32 2.55
C SER A 670 -27.58 36.30 2.11
N HIS A 671 -26.31 35.88 2.08
CA HIS A 671 -25.23 36.67 1.47
C HIS A 671 -25.38 36.65 -0.04
N PHE A 672 -25.69 35.48 -0.61
CA PHE A 672 -25.80 35.35 -2.05
C PHE A 672 -27.03 36.02 -2.66
N ALA A 673 -28.16 36.02 -1.94
CA ALA A 673 -29.38 36.66 -2.39
C ALA A 673 -29.32 38.20 -2.44
N LYS A 674 -28.21 38.81 -1.96
CA LYS A 674 -27.95 40.25 -2.03
C LYS A 674 -27.05 40.67 -3.20
N PHE A 675 -26.33 39.72 -3.82
CA PHE A 675 -25.69 39.94 -5.12
C PHE A 675 -26.77 39.94 -6.20
#